data_AF-A0A8C6RTP2-F1
#
_entry.id   AF-A0A8C6RTP2-F1
#
_cell.length_a   1.000
_cell.length_b   1.000
_cell.length_c   1.000
_cell.angle_alpha   90.00
_cell.angle_beta   90.00
_cell.angle_gamma   90.00
#
_symmetry.space_group_name_H-M   'P 1'
#
loop_
_entity.id
_entity.type
_entity.pdbx_description
1 polymer ?
#
loop_
_entity_poly.entity_id
_entity_poly.type
_entity_poly.pdbx_seq_one_letter_code
_entity_poly.pdbx_strand_id
1 'polypeptide(L)'
;KPSSSATSPSVNLDNFKRESKIISEDQIQLIENHLKNKDTQEALSVISDAVRDIENAPLNIAVTGESGAGKSTFINALRGLGHEEEGSAATGAVETTMERTPYQHPKFPRVTIWDLPGIGSTTFKPENYLTEMKFQEYDFFIIISATRFKENDAQLAKAIAKMNLNFYFVRTKVDNDISNEQRSKPKSFNKESVLQRIRDDSLRHLCEALCRNPPVFLVSSFDVADYDFPQLQSTLLSELPAHKRHIFMLSLQSVTEDAINLKRDSLKQKVYLEALKSGLIATLPLGGMYIDDNMEETLNLYRSYFGLDHGSLKNIAKDFNMSVNDLEAYIKSPHLLREVQDKTFLEKLWENTYILQSYFLDTAASDAKALLNKKELFAMDKPSSSATSPSVNLDVTSNFDRFFKNFKRESKIISEDQIQLIENHLKNKDTQEALSVISDAVRDIENAPLNIAVTGESGAGKSTFINALRGLGHEEEGSAATGAVETTMERTPYQHPKFPRVTIWDLPGIGSTTFKPENYLTEMKFQEYDFFIIISATRFKENDAQLAKAIAKMNLNFYFVRTKVDNDISNEQRSKPKSFNKESVLQRIRDDSLRHLCEALCRNPPVFLVSSFDVADYDFPQLQSTLLSELPAHKRHIFMLSLQSVTEDAINLKRDSLKQKVYLEALKSGLIATLPLGGMYIDDNMEETLNLYRSYFGLDHGSLKNIAKDFNMSVNDLEAYIKSPHLLREVQDKTFLEKLWENVGFVSSVTGGPKTNYWQSYFLDTVASDVKDLLNKELFAKKSGSFRFNTSEYLEASMEQ
;
A
#
# COMPACT_ATOMS: atom_id res chain seq x y z
N LYS A 1 68.07 12.07 -44.88
CA LYS A 1 67.23 12.46 -43.73
C LYS A 1 66.11 13.38 -44.20
N PRO A 2 64.85 12.94 -44.21
CA PRO A 2 63.74 13.72 -43.69
C PRO A 2 63.55 13.36 -42.20
N SER A 3 63.09 14.31 -41.39
CA SER A 3 62.81 14.08 -39.97
C SER A 3 61.31 13.91 -39.76
N SER A 4 60.85 12.66 -39.58
CA SER A 4 59.53 12.40 -39.00
C SER A 4 59.55 12.78 -37.52
N SER A 5 58.98 13.92 -37.19
CA SER A 5 58.64 14.28 -35.81
C SER A 5 57.48 13.39 -35.36
N ALA A 6 57.79 12.20 -34.86
CA ALA A 6 56.79 11.34 -34.24
C ALA A 6 56.19 12.06 -33.03
N THR A 7 54.95 12.52 -33.17
CA THR A 7 54.13 12.95 -32.03
C THR A 7 54.04 11.81 -31.04
N SER A 8 54.36 12.09 -29.78
CA SER A 8 54.13 11.16 -28.67
C SER A 8 52.66 10.73 -28.64
N PRO A 9 52.33 9.45 -28.39
CA PRO A 9 50.94 9.01 -28.25
C PRO A 9 50.33 9.68 -27.01
N SER A 10 49.51 10.71 -27.23
CA SER A 10 48.72 11.37 -26.20
C SER A 10 47.56 10.47 -25.77
N VAL A 11 47.36 10.29 -24.46
CA VAL A 11 46.34 9.39 -23.93
C VAL A 11 44.95 10.02 -24.10
N ASN A 12 44.09 9.39 -24.91
CA ASN A 12 42.79 9.95 -25.30
C ASN A 12 41.69 9.76 -24.22
N LEU A 13 42.08 9.66 -22.94
CA LEU A 13 41.18 9.37 -21.81
C LEU A 13 40.63 10.63 -21.13
N ASP A 14 41.20 11.81 -21.39
CA ASP A 14 40.72 13.09 -20.82
C ASP A 14 39.44 13.62 -21.48
N ASN A 15 39.06 13.08 -22.63
CA ASN A 15 37.78 13.40 -23.29
C ASN A 15 36.56 12.73 -22.64
N PHE A 16 36.76 11.89 -21.60
CA PHE A 16 35.68 11.26 -20.84
C PHE A 16 35.44 11.97 -19.50
N LYS A 17 34.18 12.02 -19.05
CA LYS A 17 33.84 12.59 -17.75
C LYS A 17 34.55 11.84 -16.61
N ARG A 18 34.94 12.56 -15.56
CA ARG A 18 35.61 11.99 -14.36
C ARG A 18 34.80 10.86 -13.68
N GLU A 19 33.47 10.91 -13.78
CA GLU A 19 32.55 9.88 -13.27
C GLU A 19 32.53 8.59 -14.12
N SER A 20 32.81 8.67 -15.42
CA SER A 20 32.90 7.52 -16.32
C SER A 20 34.32 7.01 -16.59
N LYS A 21 35.38 7.69 -16.10
CA LYS A 21 36.77 7.19 -16.12
C LYS A 21 36.86 5.82 -15.42
N ILE A 22 37.30 4.79 -16.15
CA ILE A 22 37.41 3.39 -15.67
C ILE A 22 38.77 3.02 -15.04
N ILE A 23 39.77 3.88 -15.20
CA ILE A 23 41.04 3.83 -14.46
C ILE A 23 41.23 5.10 -13.63
N SER A 24 42.07 5.03 -12.60
CA SER A 24 42.36 6.17 -11.73
C SER A 24 43.21 7.24 -12.44
N GLU A 25 43.13 8.48 -11.97
CA GLU A 25 43.95 9.59 -12.49
C GLU A 25 45.45 9.32 -12.29
N ASP A 26 45.81 8.68 -11.17
CA ASP A 26 47.19 8.25 -10.87
C ASP A 26 47.68 7.22 -11.91
N GLN A 27 46.85 6.26 -12.31
CA GLN A 27 47.17 5.31 -13.38
C GLN A 27 47.30 5.99 -14.74
N ILE A 28 46.44 6.97 -15.08
CA ILE A 28 46.56 7.75 -16.32
C ILE A 28 47.90 8.49 -16.34
N GLN A 29 48.23 9.22 -15.27
CA GLN A 29 49.48 9.98 -15.17
C GLN A 29 50.71 9.07 -15.20
N LEU A 30 50.64 7.89 -14.58
CA LEU A 30 51.72 6.90 -14.61
C LEU A 30 51.95 6.37 -16.04
N ILE A 31 50.88 5.93 -16.73
CA ILE A 31 50.93 5.48 -18.14
C ILE A 31 51.51 6.59 -19.03
N GLU A 32 51.01 7.82 -18.90
CA GLU A 32 51.54 8.96 -19.65
C GLU A 32 53.03 9.18 -19.43
N ASN A 33 53.52 9.08 -18.19
CA ASN A 33 54.92 9.32 -17.86
C ASN A 33 55.84 8.23 -18.46
N HIS A 34 55.46 6.95 -18.35
CA HIS A 34 56.22 5.88 -18.99
C HIS A 34 56.21 6.00 -20.53
N LEU A 35 55.07 6.33 -21.15
CA LEU A 35 54.99 6.59 -22.59
C LEU A 35 55.86 7.78 -23.04
N LYS A 36 55.86 8.89 -22.30
CA LYS A 36 56.73 10.07 -22.57
C LYS A 36 58.21 9.72 -22.45
N ASN A 37 58.57 8.86 -21.48
CA ASN A 37 59.93 8.38 -21.26
C ASN A 37 60.34 7.23 -22.21
N LYS A 38 59.43 6.72 -23.06
CA LYS A 38 59.60 5.54 -23.94
C LYS A 38 59.85 4.23 -23.20
N ASP A 39 59.38 4.17 -21.96
CA ASP A 39 59.43 3.00 -21.09
C ASP A 39 58.23 2.09 -21.41
N THR A 40 58.35 1.34 -22.51
CA THR A 40 57.25 0.53 -23.04
C THR A 40 56.91 -0.70 -22.20
N GLN A 41 57.83 -1.17 -21.34
CA GLN A 41 57.58 -2.33 -20.48
C GLN A 41 56.78 -1.95 -19.23
N GLU A 42 57.14 -0.89 -18.52
CA GLU A 42 56.35 -0.43 -17.36
C GLU A 42 54.99 0.10 -17.81
N ALA A 43 54.92 0.85 -18.93
CA ALA A 43 53.64 1.26 -19.52
C ALA A 43 52.73 0.04 -19.82
N LEU A 44 53.31 -1.02 -20.39
CA LEU A 44 52.58 -2.27 -20.68
C LEU A 44 52.16 -3.01 -19.40
N SER A 45 52.96 -2.98 -18.33
CA SER A 45 52.56 -3.56 -17.03
C SER A 45 51.38 -2.81 -16.46
N VAL A 46 51.46 -1.49 -16.28
CA VAL A 46 50.39 -0.68 -15.69
C VAL A 46 49.06 -0.81 -16.46
N ILE A 47 49.11 -0.86 -17.79
CA ILE A 47 47.91 -1.11 -18.62
C ILE A 47 47.40 -2.54 -18.45
N SER A 48 48.29 -3.54 -18.40
CA SER A 48 47.89 -4.95 -18.24
C SER A 48 47.29 -5.23 -16.87
N ASP A 49 47.85 -4.63 -15.82
CA ASP A 49 47.32 -4.66 -14.45
C ASP A 49 45.95 -3.96 -14.41
N ALA A 50 45.83 -2.75 -14.96
CA ALA A 50 44.57 -2.01 -14.97
C ALA A 50 43.45 -2.74 -15.73
N VAL A 51 43.73 -3.31 -16.92
CA VAL A 51 42.76 -4.12 -17.67
C VAL A 51 42.38 -5.38 -16.89
N ARG A 52 43.35 -6.10 -16.33
CA ARG A 52 43.07 -7.28 -15.49
C ARG A 52 42.16 -6.91 -14.32
N ASP A 53 42.43 -5.82 -13.61
CA ASP A 53 41.68 -5.43 -12.42
C ASP A 53 40.25 -4.97 -12.79
N ILE A 54 40.07 -4.27 -13.91
CA ILE A 54 38.77 -3.92 -14.52
C ILE A 54 37.93 -5.17 -14.84
N GLU A 55 38.56 -6.22 -15.36
CA GLU A 55 37.86 -7.47 -15.73
C GLU A 55 37.62 -8.41 -14.54
N ASN A 56 38.46 -8.33 -13.51
CA ASN A 56 38.50 -9.34 -12.45
C ASN A 56 37.92 -8.91 -11.11
N ALA A 57 37.81 -7.60 -10.82
CA ALA A 57 37.31 -7.12 -9.55
C ALA A 57 35.87 -7.60 -9.26
N PRO A 58 35.61 -8.28 -8.13
CA PRO A 58 34.25 -8.55 -7.68
C PRO A 58 33.61 -7.27 -7.14
N LEU A 59 32.30 -7.15 -7.29
CA LEU A 59 31.48 -6.05 -6.75
C LEU A 59 30.39 -6.65 -5.86
N ASN A 60 30.46 -6.39 -4.56
CA ASN A 60 29.55 -6.94 -3.55
C ASN A 60 28.71 -5.81 -2.92
N ILE A 61 27.43 -5.73 -3.30
CA ILE A 61 26.49 -4.72 -2.80
C ILE A 61 25.58 -5.34 -1.76
N ALA A 62 25.57 -4.83 -0.53
CA ALA A 62 24.65 -5.26 0.51
C ALA A 62 23.34 -4.47 0.45
N VAL A 63 22.19 -5.14 0.51
CA VAL A 63 20.87 -4.52 0.61
C VAL A 63 20.22 -4.93 1.93
N THR A 64 20.04 -3.97 2.84
CA THR A 64 19.50 -4.16 4.19
C THR A 64 18.30 -3.25 4.43
N GLY A 65 17.78 -3.20 5.66
CA GLY A 65 16.51 -2.53 6.01
C GLY A 65 15.40 -3.52 6.35
N GLU A 66 14.24 -3.01 6.74
CA GLU A 66 13.18 -3.82 7.34
C GLU A 66 12.57 -4.91 6.42
N SER A 67 11.92 -5.90 7.04
CA SER A 67 11.03 -6.79 6.30
C SER A 67 9.80 -6.04 5.80
N GLY A 68 9.39 -6.31 4.56
CA GLY A 68 8.28 -5.63 3.88
C GLY A 68 8.67 -4.32 3.17
N ALA A 69 9.88 -3.80 3.39
CA ALA A 69 10.37 -2.57 2.76
C ALA A 69 10.69 -2.71 1.25
N GLY A 70 10.65 -3.92 0.69
CA GLY A 70 10.74 -4.16 -0.76
C GLY A 70 12.15 -4.44 -1.30
N LYS A 71 13.11 -4.81 -0.44
CA LYS A 71 14.50 -5.18 -0.82
C LYS A 71 14.57 -6.09 -2.04
N SER A 72 13.88 -7.23 -2.02
CA SER A 72 13.92 -8.22 -3.11
C SER A 72 13.34 -7.67 -4.43
N THR A 73 12.33 -6.78 -4.37
CA THR A 73 11.82 -6.04 -5.53
C THR A 73 12.87 -5.07 -6.07
N PHE A 74 13.53 -4.31 -5.19
CA PHE A 74 14.61 -3.40 -5.53
C PHE A 74 15.84 -4.12 -6.10
N ILE A 75 16.18 -5.32 -5.62
CA ILE A 75 17.29 -6.15 -6.13
C ILE A 75 17.02 -6.61 -7.56
N ASN A 76 15.80 -7.02 -7.89
CA ASN A 76 15.44 -7.40 -9.25
C ASN A 76 15.44 -6.18 -10.19
N ALA A 77 14.93 -5.04 -9.71
CA ALA A 77 15.01 -3.76 -10.40
C ALA A 77 16.47 -3.34 -10.66
N LEU A 78 17.38 -3.48 -9.69
CA LEU A 78 18.80 -3.15 -9.87
C LEU A 78 19.54 -4.15 -10.76
N ARG A 79 19.03 -5.39 -10.93
CA ARG A 79 19.57 -6.44 -11.82
C ARG A 79 18.95 -6.48 -13.23
N GLY A 80 17.94 -5.66 -13.51
CA GLY A 80 17.23 -5.68 -14.80
C GLY A 80 16.40 -6.94 -15.05
N LEU A 81 15.86 -7.56 -14.00
CA LEU A 81 15.07 -8.80 -14.07
C LEU A 81 13.60 -8.59 -13.68
N GLY A 82 12.70 -9.27 -14.39
CA GLY A 82 11.30 -9.39 -14.00
C GLY A 82 11.12 -10.30 -12.78
N HIS A 83 10.16 -9.98 -11.90
CA HIS A 83 10.04 -10.69 -10.60
C HIS A 83 9.47 -12.12 -10.69
N GLU A 84 9.15 -12.62 -11.89
CA GLU A 84 8.81 -14.03 -12.20
C GLU A 84 9.88 -14.73 -13.06
N GLU A 85 11.05 -14.12 -13.26
CA GLU A 85 12.13 -14.69 -14.08
C GLU A 85 13.07 -15.60 -13.27
N GLU A 86 13.76 -16.50 -13.96
CA GLU A 86 14.68 -17.44 -13.34
C GLU A 86 15.87 -16.69 -12.69
N GLY A 87 16.17 -17.02 -11.42
CA GLY A 87 17.20 -16.33 -10.65
C GLY A 87 16.79 -14.95 -10.09
N SER A 88 15.52 -14.53 -10.20
CA SER A 88 14.99 -13.36 -9.48
C SER A 88 14.87 -13.61 -7.98
N ALA A 89 15.09 -12.55 -7.19
CA ALA A 89 14.87 -12.56 -5.76
C ALA A 89 13.37 -12.65 -5.45
N ALA A 90 13.02 -13.52 -4.49
CA ALA A 90 11.62 -13.83 -4.18
C ALA A 90 10.89 -12.62 -3.58
N THR A 91 9.89 -12.11 -4.30
CA THR A 91 8.99 -11.05 -3.83
C THR A 91 7.74 -11.64 -3.17
N GLY A 92 7.10 -10.90 -2.27
CA GLY A 92 5.80 -11.30 -1.71
C GLY A 92 5.39 -10.55 -0.44
N ALA A 93 4.08 -10.60 -0.15
CA ALA A 93 3.43 -9.96 1.02
C ALA A 93 3.65 -10.69 2.37
N VAL A 94 4.46 -11.75 2.38
CA VAL A 94 4.90 -12.53 3.56
C VAL A 94 6.43 -12.52 3.60
N GLU A 95 7.08 -12.90 4.70
CA GLU A 95 8.56 -12.91 4.76
C GLU A 95 9.18 -13.89 3.73
N THR A 96 10.26 -13.44 3.08
CA THR A 96 10.91 -14.12 1.93
C THR A 96 12.40 -14.40 2.10
N THR A 97 13.09 -13.68 3.00
CA THR A 97 14.56 -13.67 3.09
C THR A 97 14.95 -13.88 4.55
N MET A 98 15.25 -15.13 4.92
CA MET A 98 15.60 -15.53 6.29
C MET A 98 17.12 -15.57 6.56
N GLU A 99 17.93 -15.67 5.51
CA GLU A 99 19.40 -15.67 5.56
C GLU A 99 19.96 -14.71 4.49
N ARG A 100 21.24 -14.32 4.62
CA ARG A 100 21.89 -13.44 3.63
C ARG A 100 22.03 -14.16 2.28
N THR A 101 21.30 -13.71 1.27
CA THR A 101 21.17 -14.44 -0.01
C THR A 101 21.88 -13.70 -1.15
N PRO A 102 22.88 -14.32 -1.83
CA PRO A 102 23.57 -13.71 -2.96
C PRO A 102 22.77 -13.81 -4.26
N TYR A 103 22.54 -12.67 -4.92
CA TYR A 103 21.93 -12.58 -6.24
C TYR A 103 22.94 -12.01 -7.24
N GLN A 104 23.60 -12.91 -7.98
CA GLN A 104 24.51 -12.54 -9.06
C GLN A 104 23.77 -11.88 -10.22
N HIS A 105 24.40 -10.90 -10.90
CA HIS A 105 23.84 -10.31 -12.11
C HIS A 105 23.94 -11.31 -13.29
N PRO A 106 22.85 -11.62 -14.03
CA PRO A 106 22.82 -12.71 -15.02
C PRO A 106 23.93 -12.65 -16.09
N LYS A 107 24.23 -11.45 -16.59
CA LYS A 107 25.29 -11.23 -17.60
C LYS A 107 26.67 -10.92 -16.98
N PHE A 108 26.76 -10.70 -15.68
CA PHE A 108 27.98 -10.22 -14.99
C PHE A 108 28.12 -10.89 -13.60
N PRO A 109 28.47 -12.18 -13.52
CA PRO A 109 28.45 -12.93 -12.25
C PRO A 109 29.44 -12.44 -11.18
N ARG A 110 30.38 -11.55 -11.52
CA ARG A 110 31.24 -10.84 -10.56
C ARG A 110 30.51 -9.73 -9.79
N VAL A 111 29.35 -9.28 -10.25
CA VAL A 111 28.45 -8.36 -9.53
C VAL A 111 27.46 -9.21 -8.75
N THR A 112 27.55 -9.18 -7.42
CA THR A 112 26.62 -9.86 -6.51
C THR A 112 25.91 -8.86 -5.63
N ILE A 113 24.58 -8.86 -5.69
CA ILE A 113 23.73 -8.07 -4.81
C ILE A 113 23.19 -9.00 -3.72
N TRP A 114 23.42 -8.67 -2.45
CA TRP A 114 23.08 -9.52 -1.32
C TRP A 114 21.81 -9.01 -0.64
N ASP A 115 20.73 -9.80 -0.65
CA ASP A 115 19.53 -9.51 0.16
C ASP A 115 19.83 -9.94 1.61
N LEU A 116 19.90 -8.98 2.53
CA LEU A 116 20.12 -9.24 3.95
C LEU A 116 18.75 -9.30 4.68
N PRO A 117 18.51 -10.29 5.56
CA PRO A 117 17.26 -10.42 6.32
C PRO A 117 16.90 -9.14 7.09
N GLY A 118 15.61 -8.95 7.39
CA GLY A 118 15.14 -7.72 8.03
C GLY A 118 15.55 -7.61 9.51
N ILE A 119 16.16 -6.50 9.91
CA ILE A 119 16.60 -6.28 11.31
C ILE A 119 15.43 -6.22 12.34
N GLY A 120 14.19 -6.03 11.86
CA GLY A 120 12.95 -6.13 12.65
C GLY A 120 12.10 -7.37 12.38
N SER A 121 12.66 -8.43 11.77
CA SER A 121 12.02 -9.75 11.69
C SER A 121 12.05 -10.45 13.05
N THR A 122 11.20 -11.46 13.27
CA THR A 122 11.23 -12.29 14.49
C THR A 122 12.45 -13.21 14.57
N THR A 123 13.24 -13.30 13.49
CA THR A 123 14.34 -14.24 13.28
C THR A 123 15.66 -13.83 13.95
N PHE A 124 15.93 -12.53 14.06
CA PHE A 124 17.25 -12.01 14.48
C PHE A 124 17.18 -11.08 15.69
N LYS A 125 18.20 -11.14 16.54
CA LYS A 125 18.46 -10.11 17.56
C LYS A 125 19.33 -8.99 16.97
N PRO A 126 18.99 -7.70 17.15
CA PRO A 126 19.79 -6.59 16.64
C PRO A 126 21.26 -6.62 17.08
N GLU A 127 21.51 -7.11 18.30
CA GLU A 127 22.84 -7.27 18.91
C GLU A 127 23.82 -8.12 18.06
N ASN A 128 23.34 -9.19 17.43
CA ASN A 128 24.16 -10.12 16.65
C ASN A 128 24.19 -9.79 15.14
N TYR A 129 23.22 -9.02 14.66
CA TYR A 129 22.95 -8.84 13.22
C TYR A 129 24.19 -8.41 12.43
N LEU A 130 24.96 -7.45 12.96
CA LEU A 130 26.15 -6.89 12.33
C LEU A 130 27.27 -7.94 12.11
N THR A 131 27.41 -8.87 13.06
CA THR A 131 28.39 -9.96 13.00
C THR A 131 27.92 -11.11 12.12
N GLU A 132 26.66 -11.52 12.21
CA GLU A 132 26.11 -12.65 11.44
C GLU A 132 26.00 -12.31 9.94
N MET A 133 25.69 -11.05 9.60
CA MET A 133 25.67 -10.59 8.21
C MET A 133 27.07 -10.34 7.61
N LYS A 134 28.12 -10.30 8.44
CA LYS A 134 29.52 -10.05 8.07
C LYS A 134 29.76 -8.77 7.25
N PHE A 135 29.50 -7.61 7.85
CA PHE A 135 29.51 -6.32 7.14
C PHE A 135 30.81 -5.94 6.39
N GLN A 136 31.95 -6.59 6.67
CA GLN A 136 33.23 -6.34 6.01
C GLN A 136 33.39 -7.02 4.62
N GLU A 137 32.46 -7.88 4.20
CA GLU A 137 32.51 -8.56 2.88
C GLU A 137 31.94 -7.70 1.71
N TYR A 138 31.52 -6.46 1.96
CA TYR A 138 30.75 -5.63 1.03
C TYR A 138 31.45 -4.31 0.67
N ASP A 139 31.31 -3.89 -0.59
CA ASP A 139 31.85 -2.61 -1.10
C ASP A 139 31.07 -1.40 -0.56
N PHE A 140 29.74 -1.54 -0.45
CA PHE A 140 28.85 -0.55 0.17
C PHE A 140 27.48 -1.15 0.51
N PHE A 141 26.70 -0.40 1.28
CA PHE A 141 25.37 -0.76 1.75
C PHE A 141 24.27 0.11 1.14
N ILE A 142 23.13 -0.50 0.87
CA ILE A 142 21.88 0.19 0.55
C ILE A 142 20.89 -0.12 1.68
N ILE A 143 20.49 0.91 2.42
CA ILE A 143 19.48 0.80 3.49
C ILE A 143 18.12 1.09 2.85
N ILE A 144 17.28 0.07 2.72
CA ILE A 144 15.95 0.14 2.13
C ILE A 144 14.90 0.38 3.22
N SER A 145 14.27 1.56 3.20
CA SER A 145 13.16 1.91 4.10
C SER A 145 11.91 2.28 3.31
N ALA A 146 10.72 2.10 3.90
CA ALA A 146 9.44 2.31 3.22
C ALA A 146 8.35 2.84 4.16
N THR A 147 7.42 3.62 3.61
CA THR A 147 6.30 4.32 4.30
C THR A 147 6.70 5.37 5.33
N ARG A 148 7.49 5.05 6.38
CA ARG A 148 8.02 6.02 7.35
C ARG A 148 9.38 5.56 7.85
N PHE A 149 10.24 6.51 8.19
CA PHE A 149 11.54 6.24 8.80
C PHE A 149 11.37 5.52 10.16
N LYS A 150 12.25 4.57 10.46
CA LYS A 150 12.19 3.71 11.66
C LYS A 150 13.42 3.89 12.54
N GLU A 151 13.31 3.63 13.85
CA GLU A 151 14.49 3.56 14.72
C GLU A 151 15.48 2.47 14.25
N ASN A 152 14.97 1.37 13.67
CA ASN A 152 15.77 0.35 12.98
C ASN A 152 16.66 0.92 11.85
N ASP A 153 16.15 1.89 11.07
CA ASP A 153 16.90 2.54 9.99
C ASP A 153 18.05 3.40 10.56
N ALA A 154 17.76 4.16 11.63
CA ALA A 154 18.79 4.92 12.34
C ALA A 154 19.85 4.01 12.96
N GLN A 155 19.47 2.87 13.52
CA GLN A 155 20.42 1.91 14.11
C GLN A 155 21.32 1.26 13.06
N LEU A 156 20.77 0.84 11.91
CA LEU A 156 21.57 0.37 10.77
C LEU A 156 22.54 1.45 10.29
N ALA A 157 22.06 2.67 10.05
CA ALA A 157 22.91 3.78 9.59
C ALA A 157 24.02 4.12 10.61
N LYS A 158 23.69 4.20 11.91
CA LYS A 158 24.65 4.40 13.01
C LYS A 158 25.70 3.29 13.06
N ALA A 159 25.31 2.03 12.86
CA ALA A 159 26.21 0.89 12.89
C ALA A 159 27.19 0.88 11.71
N ILE A 160 26.69 1.07 10.48
CA ILE A 160 27.51 1.07 9.26
C ILE A 160 28.48 2.27 9.28
N ALA A 161 28.01 3.45 9.72
CA ALA A 161 28.86 4.63 9.89
C ALA A 161 29.99 4.41 10.93
N LYS A 162 29.70 3.75 12.08
CA LYS A 162 30.71 3.42 13.09
C LYS A 162 31.79 2.44 12.59
N MET A 163 31.49 1.66 11.54
CA MET A 163 32.47 0.77 10.90
C MET A 163 33.29 1.48 9.80
N ASN A 164 33.09 2.78 9.57
CA ASN A 164 33.65 3.55 8.45
C ASN A 164 33.30 2.96 7.06
N LEU A 165 32.14 2.31 6.95
CA LEU A 165 31.64 1.73 5.70
C LEU A 165 30.67 2.71 5.01
N ASN A 166 30.69 2.72 3.67
CA ASN A 166 29.82 3.58 2.88
C ASN A 166 28.40 3.00 2.81
N PHE A 167 27.39 3.86 2.93
CA PHE A 167 25.98 3.48 2.77
C PHE A 167 25.17 4.59 2.10
N TYR A 168 24.09 4.17 1.46
CA TYR A 168 23.11 5.03 0.80
C TYR A 168 21.73 4.72 1.38
N PHE A 169 20.95 5.75 1.72
CA PHE A 169 19.59 5.57 2.21
C PHE A 169 18.59 5.67 1.06
N VAL A 170 17.83 4.59 0.84
CA VAL A 170 16.93 4.45 -0.30
C VAL A 170 15.52 4.20 0.21
N ARG A 171 14.69 5.22 0.05
CA ARG A 171 13.29 5.25 0.45
C ARG A 171 12.45 4.71 -0.71
N THR A 172 12.10 3.43 -0.64
CA THR A 172 11.30 2.72 -1.64
C THR A 172 9.80 2.99 -1.46
N LYS A 173 8.99 2.49 -2.40
CA LYS A 173 7.51 2.53 -2.38
C LYS A 173 6.90 3.93 -2.40
N VAL A 174 7.63 4.94 -2.89
CA VAL A 174 7.11 6.32 -2.95
C VAL A 174 5.95 6.49 -3.93
N ASP A 175 5.85 5.61 -4.94
CA ASP A 175 4.67 5.44 -5.79
C ASP A 175 3.41 5.12 -4.96
N ASN A 176 3.52 4.23 -3.99
CA ASN A 176 2.45 3.87 -3.07
C ASN A 176 2.15 5.06 -2.13
N ASP A 177 3.16 5.76 -1.58
CA ASP A 177 2.92 6.93 -0.71
C ASP A 177 2.23 8.09 -1.46
N ILE A 178 2.64 8.34 -2.70
CA ILE A 178 2.04 9.35 -3.59
C ILE A 178 0.59 8.97 -3.92
N SER A 179 0.32 7.71 -4.27
CA SER A 179 -1.05 7.22 -4.51
C SER A 179 -1.92 7.30 -3.25
N ASN A 180 -1.38 6.94 -2.08
CA ASN A 180 -2.10 6.99 -0.80
C ASN A 180 -2.41 8.45 -0.38
N GLU A 181 -1.49 9.41 -0.60
CA GLU A 181 -1.78 10.84 -0.40
C GLU A 181 -2.76 11.38 -1.44
N GLN A 182 -2.71 10.95 -2.70
CA GLN A 182 -3.67 11.37 -3.73
C GLN A 182 -5.10 10.85 -3.44
N ARG A 183 -5.25 9.59 -3.00
CA ARG A 183 -6.55 9.03 -2.54
C ARG A 183 -7.03 9.69 -1.24
N SER A 184 -6.13 10.02 -0.32
CA SER A 184 -6.50 10.65 0.96
C SER A 184 -6.82 12.14 0.83
N LYS A 185 -6.09 12.87 -0.02
CA LYS A 185 -6.10 14.33 -0.10
C LYS A 185 -6.27 14.87 -1.53
N PRO A 186 -7.33 14.47 -2.27
CA PRO A 186 -7.46 14.78 -3.68
C PRO A 186 -7.62 16.27 -3.99
N LYS A 187 -7.98 17.13 -3.02
CA LYS A 187 -8.11 18.59 -3.23
C LYS A 187 -6.81 19.34 -2.96
N SER A 188 -5.93 18.78 -2.12
CA SER A 188 -4.69 19.43 -1.65
C SER A 188 -3.40 18.71 -2.09
N PHE A 189 -3.51 17.61 -2.83
CA PHE A 189 -2.40 16.82 -3.33
C PHE A 189 -1.51 17.57 -4.34
N ASN A 190 -0.20 17.47 -4.14
CA ASN A 190 0.84 17.86 -5.10
C ASN A 190 2.05 16.90 -4.98
N LYS A 191 2.49 16.27 -6.09
CA LYS A 191 3.53 15.22 -6.10
C LYS A 191 4.85 15.73 -5.49
N GLU A 192 5.27 16.92 -5.88
CA GLU A 192 6.57 17.50 -5.53
C GLU A 192 6.68 17.81 -4.03
N SER A 193 5.64 18.42 -3.44
CA SER A 193 5.57 18.72 -2.00
C SER A 193 5.54 17.47 -1.12
N VAL A 194 4.87 16.40 -1.57
CA VAL A 194 4.85 15.11 -0.86
C VAL A 194 6.24 14.47 -0.91
N LEU A 195 6.88 14.42 -2.08
CA LEU A 195 8.26 13.93 -2.23
C LEU A 195 9.23 14.74 -1.37
N GLN A 196 9.20 16.06 -1.45
CA GLN A 196 10.12 16.90 -0.70
C GLN A 196 9.98 16.70 0.81
N ARG A 197 8.75 16.65 1.34
CA ARG A 197 8.48 16.36 2.76
C ARG A 197 8.95 14.96 3.19
N ILE A 198 8.84 13.93 2.33
CA ILE A 198 9.38 12.58 2.61
C ILE A 198 10.92 12.62 2.66
N ARG A 199 11.56 13.38 1.75
CA ARG A 199 13.02 13.58 1.73
C ARG A 199 13.48 14.30 2.98
N ASP A 200 12.85 15.42 3.34
CA ASP A 200 13.21 16.23 4.51
C ASP A 200 13.01 15.48 5.84
N ASP A 201 11.95 14.68 5.99
CA ASP A 201 11.75 13.84 7.18
C ASP A 201 12.80 12.73 7.30
N SER A 202 13.16 12.09 6.18
CA SER A 202 14.23 11.08 6.14
C SER A 202 15.59 11.70 6.46
N LEU A 203 15.90 12.86 5.86
CA LEU A 203 17.12 13.62 6.11
C LEU A 203 17.22 14.07 7.56
N ARG A 204 16.14 14.59 8.14
CA ARG A 204 16.08 15.05 9.52
C ARG A 204 16.44 13.92 10.49
N HIS A 205 15.75 12.78 10.41
CA HIS A 205 16.05 11.63 11.27
C HIS A 205 17.47 11.07 11.06
N LEU A 206 18.00 11.08 9.83
CA LEU A 206 19.38 10.66 9.55
C LEU A 206 20.42 11.66 10.12
N CYS A 207 20.14 12.96 10.08
CA CYS A 207 20.99 13.98 10.68
C CYS A 207 20.99 13.88 12.21
N GLU A 208 19.82 13.68 12.83
CA GLU A 208 19.66 13.36 14.26
C GLU A 208 20.43 12.09 14.65
N ALA A 209 20.41 11.07 13.78
CA ALA A 209 21.07 9.78 14.02
C ALA A 209 22.61 9.80 13.87
N LEU A 210 23.15 10.66 13.01
CA LEU A 210 24.54 10.53 12.51
C LEU A 210 25.39 11.79 12.64
N CYS A 211 24.81 12.94 13.01
CA CYS A 211 25.45 14.26 13.01
C CYS A 211 26.09 14.66 11.67
N ARG A 212 25.62 14.07 10.55
CA ARG A 212 26.02 14.39 9.17
C ARG A 212 24.81 14.27 8.24
N ASN A 213 24.91 14.83 7.04
CA ASN A 213 23.88 14.78 6.00
C ASN A 213 24.23 13.67 4.97
N PRO A 214 23.67 12.45 5.05
CA PRO A 214 23.87 11.41 4.05
C PRO A 214 22.92 11.58 2.85
N PRO A 215 23.25 11.04 1.67
CA PRO A 215 22.36 11.06 0.52
C PRO A 215 21.12 10.19 0.75
N VAL A 216 19.96 10.75 0.40
CA VAL A 216 18.62 10.13 0.49
C VAL A 216 18.00 10.09 -0.91
N PHE A 217 17.63 8.89 -1.36
CA PHE A 217 17.03 8.66 -2.68
C PHE A 217 15.59 8.14 -2.52
N LEU A 218 14.63 8.84 -3.11
CA LEU A 218 13.23 8.45 -3.19
C LEU A 218 13.01 7.62 -4.47
N VAL A 219 12.52 6.38 -4.37
CA VAL A 219 12.46 5.48 -5.54
C VAL A 219 11.18 4.64 -5.62
N SER A 220 10.70 4.41 -6.85
CA SER A 220 9.89 3.24 -7.19
C SER A 220 10.80 2.12 -7.71
N SER A 221 10.53 0.88 -7.32
CA SER A 221 11.22 -0.30 -7.89
C SER A 221 10.49 -0.88 -9.12
N PHE A 222 9.29 -0.39 -9.43
CA PHE A 222 8.57 -0.73 -10.66
C PHE A 222 8.79 0.32 -11.75
N ASP A 223 8.94 1.59 -11.34
CA ASP A 223 8.95 2.76 -12.22
C ASP A 223 10.36 3.38 -12.25
N VAL A 224 11.37 2.56 -12.57
CA VAL A 224 12.83 2.85 -12.40
C VAL A 224 13.40 4.02 -13.21
N ALA A 225 12.58 4.67 -14.05
CA ALA A 225 12.93 5.86 -14.81
C ALA A 225 12.38 7.17 -14.20
N ASP A 226 11.47 7.08 -13.22
CA ASP A 226 10.95 8.21 -12.43
C ASP A 226 11.65 8.28 -11.06
N TYR A 227 11.46 9.40 -10.36
CA TYR A 227 12.06 9.70 -9.06
C TYR A 227 13.60 9.62 -9.08
N ASP A 228 14.23 9.32 -7.94
CA ASP A 228 15.68 9.44 -7.75
C ASP A 228 16.44 8.15 -8.16
N PHE A 229 15.81 7.16 -8.80
CA PHE A 229 16.46 5.87 -9.14
C PHE A 229 17.65 6.05 -10.12
N PRO A 230 17.58 6.90 -11.16
CA PRO A 230 18.74 7.22 -11.99
C PRO A 230 19.83 7.98 -11.24
N GLN A 231 19.46 8.83 -10.28
CA GLN A 231 20.40 9.60 -9.44
C GLN A 231 21.13 8.69 -8.43
N LEU A 232 20.43 7.67 -7.90
CA LEU A 232 21.05 6.61 -7.10
C LEU A 232 22.11 5.89 -7.92
N GLN A 233 21.78 5.42 -9.12
CA GLN A 233 22.74 4.71 -9.99
C GLN A 233 23.98 5.55 -10.33
N SER A 234 23.83 6.84 -10.64
CA SER A 234 24.98 7.73 -10.90
C SER A 234 25.81 8.04 -9.67
N THR A 235 25.18 8.16 -8.48
CA THR A 235 25.91 8.36 -7.22
C THR A 235 26.74 7.11 -6.87
N LEU A 236 26.12 5.93 -6.88
CA LEU A 236 26.78 4.63 -6.66
C LEU A 236 27.97 4.43 -7.59
N LEU A 237 27.83 4.83 -8.86
CA LEU A 237 28.89 4.78 -9.86
C LEU A 237 30.03 5.75 -9.55
N SER A 238 29.71 6.99 -9.14
CA SER A 238 30.72 8.03 -8.88
C SER A 238 31.62 7.70 -7.68
N GLU A 239 31.06 7.10 -6.63
CA GLU A 239 31.74 6.76 -5.39
C GLU A 239 32.48 5.40 -5.44
N LEU A 240 32.23 4.57 -6.45
CA LEU A 240 32.99 3.33 -6.66
C LEU A 240 34.45 3.59 -7.08
N PRO A 241 35.42 2.76 -6.62
CA PRO A 241 36.79 2.75 -7.14
C PRO A 241 36.79 2.53 -8.66
N ALA A 242 37.64 3.26 -9.39
CA ALA A 242 37.58 3.34 -10.86
C ALA A 242 37.51 1.97 -11.56
N HIS A 243 38.34 1.01 -11.15
CA HIS A 243 38.35 -0.34 -11.73
C HIS A 243 37.01 -1.10 -11.55
N LYS A 244 36.23 -0.83 -10.50
CA LYS A 244 34.90 -1.43 -10.29
C LYS A 244 33.78 -0.72 -11.07
N ARG A 245 34.01 0.53 -11.50
CA ARG A 245 33.01 1.31 -12.25
C ARG A 245 32.64 0.67 -13.59
N HIS A 246 33.61 0.06 -14.27
CA HIS A 246 33.37 -0.60 -15.55
C HIS A 246 32.30 -1.69 -15.44
N ILE A 247 32.54 -2.69 -14.58
CA ILE A 247 31.61 -3.81 -14.40
C ILE A 247 30.25 -3.37 -13.83
N PHE A 248 30.23 -2.33 -12.97
CA PHE A 248 28.98 -1.73 -12.51
C PHE A 248 28.18 -1.08 -13.64
N MET A 249 28.81 -0.21 -14.46
CA MET A 249 28.14 0.44 -15.61
C MET A 249 27.52 -0.58 -16.57
N LEU A 250 28.22 -1.67 -16.87
CA LEU A 250 27.68 -2.72 -17.73
C LEU A 250 26.43 -3.39 -17.12
N SER A 251 26.41 -3.59 -15.79
CA SER A 251 25.28 -4.18 -15.06
C SER A 251 24.06 -3.27 -14.85
N LEU A 252 24.16 -1.97 -15.15
CA LEU A 252 23.00 -1.06 -15.05
C LEU A 252 21.93 -1.39 -16.09
N GLN A 253 20.67 -1.10 -15.79
CA GLN A 253 19.59 -1.15 -16.78
C GLN A 253 19.78 -0.09 -17.89
N SER A 254 19.46 -0.43 -19.14
CA SER A 254 19.47 0.50 -20.29
C SER A 254 18.19 1.37 -20.36
N VAL A 255 17.68 1.87 -19.23
CA VAL A 255 16.38 2.56 -19.12
C VAL A 255 16.41 4.08 -19.29
N THR A 256 17.60 4.67 -19.42
CA THR A 256 17.77 6.09 -19.74
C THR A 256 18.83 6.25 -20.83
N GLU A 257 18.76 7.33 -21.60
CA GLU A 257 19.81 7.65 -22.57
C GLU A 257 21.19 7.78 -21.90
N ASP A 258 21.25 8.28 -20.67
CA ASP A 258 22.49 8.44 -19.92
C ASP A 258 23.08 7.11 -19.44
N ALA A 259 22.28 6.14 -19.00
CA ALA A 259 22.76 4.80 -18.71
C ALA A 259 23.35 4.12 -19.96
N ILE A 260 22.72 4.34 -21.13
CA ILE A 260 23.22 3.87 -22.43
C ILE A 260 24.53 4.59 -22.81
N ASN A 261 24.62 5.92 -22.64
CA ASN A 261 25.83 6.71 -22.87
C ASN A 261 27.00 6.21 -21.99
N LEU A 262 26.76 6.02 -20.69
CA LEU A 262 27.76 5.56 -19.72
C LEU A 262 28.31 4.18 -20.07
N LYS A 263 27.46 3.21 -20.43
CA LYS A 263 27.88 1.89 -20.92
C LYS A 263 28.80 2.00 -22.14
N ARG A 264 28.37 2.75 -23.15
CA ARG A 264 29.12 2.96 -24.40
C ARG A 264 30.49 3.58 -24.14
N ASP A 265 30.54 4.60 -23.30
CA ASP A 265 31.77 5.35 -23.00
C ASP A 265 32.74 4.55 -22.13
N SER A 266 32.21 3.71 -21.23
CA SER A 266 32.96 2.71 -20.46
C SER A 266 33.58 1.63 -21.36
N LEU A 267 32.82 1.13 -22.34
CA LEU A 267 33.30 0.13 -23.30
C LEU A 267 34.37 0.72 -24.24
N LYS A 268 34.17 1.93 -24.76
CA LYS A 268 35.18 2.62 -25.59
C LYS A 268 36.51 2.82 -24.87
N GLN A 269 36.49 3.16 -23.58
CA GLN A 269 37.71 3.26 -22.77
C GLN A 269 38.40 1.90 -22.60
N LYS A 270 37.65 0.81 -22.40
CA LYS A 270 38.24 -0.54 -22.32
C LYS A 270 38.94 -0.91 -23.64
N VAL A 271 38.24 -0.76 -24.77
CA VAL A 271 38.79 -1.03 -26.12
C VAL A 271 40.01 -0.16 -26.41
N TYR A 272 40.04 1.09 -25.93
CA TYR A 272 41.22 1.96 -26.06
C TYR A 272 42.43 1.41 -25.28
N LEU A 273 42.25 0.94 -24.05
CA LEU A 273 43.32 0.33 -23.25
C LEU A 273 43.82 -0.97 -23.86
N GLU A 274 42.94 -1.80 -24.42
CA GLU A 274 43.30 -3.05 -25.11
C GLU A 274 44.05 -2.78 -26.42
N ALA A 275 43.60 -1.81 -27.23
CA ALA A 275 44.31 -1.39 -28.43
C ALA A 275 45.70 -0.81 -28.11
N LEU A 276 45.83 -0.03 -27.03
CA LEU A 276 47.11 0.51 -26.57
C LEU A 276 48.04 -0.61 -26.06
N LYS A 277 47.52 -1.59 -25.31
CA LYS A 277 48.23 -2.79 -24.87
C LYS A 277 48.79 -3.59 -26.04
N SER A 278 47.95 -3.91 -27.02
CA SER A 278 48.35 -4.64 -28.24
C SER A 278 49.35 -3.85 -29.09
N GLY A 279 49.16 -2.53 -29.20
CA GLY A 279 50.11 -1.63 -29.85
C GLY A 279 51.50 -1.63 -29.19
N LEU A 280 51.56 -1.60 -27.86
CA LEU A 280 52.83 -1.70 -27.12
C LEU A 280 53.49 -3.08 -27.31
N ILE A 281 52.74 -4.17 -27.26
CA ILE A 281 53.26 -5.53 -27.50
C ILE A 281 53.89 -5.63 -28.89
N ALA A 282 53.28 -5.06 -29.92
CA ALA A 282 53.80 -5.03 -31.29
C ALA A 282 55.09 -4.19 -31.47
N THR A 283 55.50 -3.39 -30.47
CA THR A 283 56.81 -2.70 -30.47
C THR A 283 57.95 -3.53 -29.87
N LEU A 284 57.66 -4.67 -29.23
CA LEU A 284 58.67 -5.50 -28.58
C LEU A 284 59.38 -6.41 -29.60
N PRO A 285 60.70 -6.69 -29.49
CA PRO A 285 61.47 -7.44 -30.49
C PRO A 285 61.04 -8.90 -30.78
N LEU A 286 60.06 -9.42 -30.04
CA LEU A 286 59.50 -10.77 -30.19
C LEU A 286 57.96 -10.77 -30.30
N GLY A 287 57.33 -9.59 -30.39
CA GLY A 287 55.88 -9.45 -30.45
C GLY A 287 55.33 -9.62 -31.87
N GLY A 288 54.66 -10.74 -32.13
CA GLY A 288 53.83 -10.90 -33.33
C GLY A 288 52.47 -10.20 -33.17
N MET A 289 51.91 -9.69 -34.28
CA MET A 289 50.52 -9.20 -34.27
C MET A 289 49.55 -10.38 -34.14
N TYR A 290 48.87 -10.46 -33.00
CA TYR A 290 47.68 -11.30 -32.82
C TYR A 290 46.44 -10.42 -32.95
N ILE A 291 45.59 -10.73 -33.93
CA ILE A 291 44.20 -10.28 -34.02
C ILE A 291 43.40 -11.51 -34.44
N ASP A 292 42.68 -12.11 -33.50
CA ASP A 292 41.84 -13.30 -33.70
C ASP A 292 40.50 -13.10 -32.99
N ASP A 293 39.88 -11.95 -33.25
CA ASP A 293 38.55 -11.59 -32.76
C ASP A 293 37.51 -11.95 -33.82
N ASN A 294 36.57 -12.85 -33.49
CA ASN A 294 35.38 -13.03 -34.34
C ASN A 294 34.51 -11.77 -34.24
N MET A 295 34.51 -10.96 -35.30
CA MET A 295 33.80 -9.68 -35.33
C MET A 295 32.28 -9.81 -35.19
N GLU A 296 31.68 -10.96 -35.58
CA GLU A 296 30.25 -11.22 -35.36
C GLU A 296 29.97 -11.55 -33.88
N GLU A 297 30.85 -12.29 -33.20
CA GLU A 297 30.75 -12.52 -31.75
C GLU A 297 30.95 -11.21 -30.98
N THR A 298 31.93 -10.39 -31.37
CA THR A 298 32.20 -9.07 -30.76
C THR A 298 30.99 -8.12 -30.89
N LEU A 299 30.36 -8.06 -32.07
CA LEU A 299 29.15 -7.27 -32.27
C LEU A 299 27.95 -7.81 -31.46
N ASN A 300 27.77 -9.14 -31.40
CA ASN A 300 26.70 -9.75 -30.62
C ASN A 300 26.92 -9.61 -29.11
N LEU A 301 28.18 -9.61 -28.63
CA LEU A 301 28.54 -9.30 -27.26
C LEU A 301 28.16 -7.86 -26.89
N TYR A 302 28.50 -6.89 -27.75
CA TYR A 302 28.11 -5.49 -27.56
C TYR A 302 26.58 -5.30 -27.61
N ARG A 303 25.87 -5.94 -28.56
CA ARG A 303 24.39 -6.00 -28.54
C ARG A 303 23.87 -6.51 -27.18
N SER A 304 24.47 -7.56 -26.61
CA SER A 304 24.03 -8.13 -25.33
C SER A 304 24.17 -7.16 -24.14
N TYR A 305 25.19 -6.30 -24.13
CA TYR A 305 25.42 -5.32 -23.07
C TYR A 305 24.38 -4.19 -23.08
N PHE A 306 23.84 -3.84 -24.25
CA PHE A 306 22.77 -2.85 -24.38
C PHE A 306 21.36 -3.43 -24.21
N GLY A 307 21.18 -4.75 -24.34
CA GLY A 307 19.87 -5.42 -24.31
C GLY A 307 19.28 -5.71 -25.69
N LEU A 308 20.14 -5.87 -26.69
CA LEU A 308 19.80 -6.08 -28.10
C LEU A 308 20.23 -7.48 -28.62
N ASP A 309 20.56 -8.40 -27.70
CA ASP A 309 20.69 -9.82 -28.03
C ASP A 309 19.33 -10.44 -28.40
N HIS A 310 19.36 -11.60 -29.06
CA HIS A 310 18.15 -12.25 -29.58
C HIS A 310 17.11 -12.56 -28.48
N GLY A 311 17.54 -12.91 -27.26
CA GLY A 311 16.64 -13.18 -26.15
C GLY A 311 15.91 -11.92 -25.68
N SER A 312 16.66 -10.84 -25.49
CA SER A 312 16.14 -9.53 -25.13
C SER A 312 15.19 -8.98 -26.20
N LEU A 313 15.58 -9.05 -27.48
CA LEU A 313 14.73 -8.66 -28.61
C LEU A 313 13.46 -9.51 -28.72
N LYS A 314 13.51 -10.80 -28.40
CA LYS A 314 12.33 -11.68 -28.38
C LYS A 314 11.33 -11.29 -27.29
N ASN A 315 11.81 -10.85 -26.12
CA ASN A 315 10.93 -10.33 -25.07
C ASN A 315 10.34 -8.97 -25.47
N ILE A 316 11.16 -8.05 -25.99
CA ILE A 316 10.72 -6.73 -26.46
C ILE A 316 9.67 -6.86 -27.59
N ALA A 317 9.88 -7.75 -28.56
CA ALA A 317 8.94 -7.99 -29.66
C ALA A 317 7.59 -8.53 -29.15
N LYS A 318 7.62 -9.40 -28.12
CA LYS A 318 6.41 -9.90 -27.46
C LYS A 318 5.65 -8.78 -26.73
N ASP A 319 6.35 -7.93 -25.97
CA ASP A 319 5.75 -6.81 -25.24
C ASP A 319 5.11 -5.79 -26.19
N PHE A 320 5.71 -5.55 -27.37
CA PHE A 320 5.15 -4.71 -28.43
C PHE A 320 4.20 -5.47 -29.40
N ASN A 321 3.88 -6.75 -29.14
CA ASN A 321 3.01 -7.59 -29.96
C ASN A 321 3.37 -7.60 -31.48
N MET A 322 4.66 -7.73 -31.80
CA MET A 322 5.21 -7.78 -33.16
C MET A 322 6.17 -8.98 -33.33
N SER A 323 6.63 -9.27 -34.56
CA SER A 323 7.65 -10.31 -34.76
C SER A 323 9.05 -9.78 -34.43
N VAL A 324 9.98 -10.70 -34.15
CA VAL A 324 11.40 -10.34 -33.95
C VAL A 324 12.01 -9.75 -35.22
N ASN A 325 11.57 -10.19 -36.41
CA ASN A 325 12.04 -9.66 -37.68
C ASN A 325 11.60 -8.20 -37.89
N ASP A 326 10.36 -7.86 -37.51
CA ASP A 326 9.87 -6.47 -37.55
C ASP A 326 10.68 -5.60 -36.58
N LEU A 327 10.99 -6.13 -35.39
CA LEU A 327 11.79 -5.42 -34.39
C LEU A 327 13.25 -5.23 -34.84
N GLU A 328 13.89 -6.25 -35.41
CA GLU A 328 15.25 -6.14 -35.95
C GLU A 328 15.32 -5.14 -37.12
N ALA A 329 14.28 -5.06 -37.98
CA ALA A 329 14.19 -4.06 -39.03
C ALA A 329 14.05 -2.59 -38.54
N TYR A 330 13.76 -2.36 -37.26
CA TYR A 330 13.78 -1.02 -36.65
C TYR A 330 15.18 -0.60 -36.12
N ILE A 331 16.18 -1.50 -36.12
CA ILE A 331 17.51 -1.27 -35.52
C ILE A 331 18.64 -1.70 -36.48
N LYS A 332 19.84 -1.13 -36.34
CA LYS A 332 20.94 -1.27 -37.32
C LYS A 332 21.91 -2.39 -36.99
N SER A 333 22.19 -2.64 -35.71
CA SER A 333 23.18 -3.60 -35.25
C SER A 333 22.94 -5.07 -35.65
N PRO A 334 21.71 -5.59 -35.88
CA PRO A 334 21.53 -6.95 -36.43
C PRO A 334 21.95 -7.07 -37.90
N HIS A 335 21.93 -5.96 -38.63
CA HIS A 335 22.13 -5.89 -40.08
C HIS A 335 23.52 -5.34 -40.47
N LEU A 336 24.26 -4.76 -39.52
CA LEU A 336 25.52 -4.04 -39.71
C LEU A 336 26.62 -4.82 -40.46
N LEU A 337 26.70 -6.14 -40.27
CA LEU A 337 27.67 -7.02 -40.97
C LEU A 337 27.11 -7.64 -42.27
N ARG A 338 25.82 -7.40 -42.59
CA ARG A 338 25.10 -8.00 -43.73
C ARG A 338 24.77 -6.98 -44.83
N GLU A 339 24.56 -5.71 -44.48
CA GLU A 339 24.15 -4.66 -45.42
C GLU A 339 25.33 -3.91 -46.08
N VAL A 340 26.54 -3.98 -45.53
CA VAL A 340 27.70 -3.24 -46.08
C VAL A 340 28.25 -3.92 -47.33
N GLN A 341 27.66 -3.60 -48.49
CA GLN A 341 28.19 -3.98 -49.80
C GLN A 341 29.34 -3.08 -50.28
N ASP A 342 29.50 -1.87 -49.73
CA ASP A 342 30.69 -1.03 -49.97
C ASP A 342 31.86 -1.45 -49.06
N LYS A 343 32.66 -2.39 -49.58
CA LYS A 343 33.86 -2.88 -48.90
C LYS A 343 34.85 -1.77 -48.53
N THR A 344 34.92 -0.70 -49.31
CA THR A 344 35.97 0.33 -49.19
C THR A 344 35.85 1.18 -47.92
N PHE A 345 34.68 1.16 -47.26
CA PHE A 345 34.46 1.81 -45.97
C PHE A 345 34.96 0.95 -44.80
N LEU A 346 34.58 -0.34 -44.76
CA LEU A 346 35.05 -1.26 -43.72
C LEU A 346 36.54 -1.60 -43.87
N GLU A 347 37.08 -1.65 -45.09
CA GLU A 347 38.53 -1.85 -45.32
C GLU A 347 39.39 -0.78 -44.65
N LYS A 348 38.94 0.48 -44.60
CA LYS A 348 39.61 1.58 -43.87
C LYS A 348 39.39 1.55 -42.35
N LEU A 349 38.36 0.86 -41.88
CA LEU A 349 38.11 0.64 -40.46
C LEU A 349 38.88 -0.60 -39.94
N TRP A 350 39.13 -1.60 -40.79
CA TRP A 350 39.95 -2.78 -40.47
C TRP A 350 41.42 -2.44 -40.22
N GLU A 351 41.93 -1.31 -40.73
CA GLU A 351 43.27 -0.81 -40.38
C GLU A 351 43.39 -0.38 -38.89
N ASN A 352 42.28 -0.22 -38.15
CA ASN A 352 42.30 0.18 -36.75
C ASN A 352 41.14 -0.40 -35.92
N THR A 353 41.40 -1.51 -35.23
CA THR A 353 40.46 -2.25 -34.37
C THR A 353 39.67 -1.37 -33.40
N TYR A 354 40.31 -0.35 -32.80
CA TYR A 354 39.64 0.56 -31.87
C TYR A 354 38.52 1.37 -32.53
N ILE A 355 38.72 1.84 -33.77
CA ILE A 355 37.72 2.65 -34.48
C ILE A 355 36.54 1.77 -34.90
N LEU A 356 36.80 0.56 -35.40
CA LEU A 356 35.75 -0.37 -35.80
C LEU A 356 34.89 -0.86 -34.62
N GLN A 357 35.53 -1.26 -33.52
CA GLN A 357 34.78 -1.65 -32.32
C GLN A 357 34.04 -0.45 -31.69
N SER A 358 34.62 0.77 -31.73
CA SER A 358 33.92 2.00 -31.33
C SER A 358 32.65 2.26 -32.17
N TYR A 359 32.69 1.99 -33.48
CA TYR A 359 31.54 2.13 -34.38
C TYR A 359 30.43 1.11 -34.10
N PHE A 360 30.79 -0.14 -33.72
CA PHE A 360 29.82 -1.14 -33.25
C PHE A 360 29.12 -0.67 -31.96
N LEU A 361 29.89 -0.12 -31.01
CA LEU A 361 29.39 0.42 -29.75
C LEU A 361 28.45 1.63 -29.95
N ASP A 362 28.80 2.56 -30.85
CA ASP A 362 27.91 3.68 -31.20
C ASP A 362 26.60 3.20 -31.84
N THR A 363 26.67 2.19 -32.73
CA THR A 363 25.50 1.64 -33.42
C THR A 363 24.54 0.96 -32.42
N ALA A 364 25.05 0.04 -31.59
CA ALA A 364 24.23 -0.64 -30.59
C ALA A 364 23.67 0.31 -29.52
N ALA A 365 24.41 1.36 -29.14
CA ALA A 365 23.90 2.40 -28.25
C ALA A 365 22.78 3.23 -28.91
N SER A 366 22.88 3.54 -30.21
CA SER A 366 21.82 4.25 -30.95
C SER A 366 20.54 3.43 -31.06
N ASP A 367 20.66 2.13 -31.28
CA ASP A 367 19.53 1.21 -31.40
C ASP A 367 18.75 1.07 -30.07
N ALA A 368 19.46 0.97 -28.94
CA ALA A 368 18.84 0.88 -27.63
C ALA A 368 17.99 2.12 -27.30
N LYS A 369 18.45 3.31 -27.69
CA LYS A 369 17.69 4.57 -27.57
C LYS A 369 16.45 4.60 -28.46
N ALA A 370 16.56 4.08 -29.69
CA ALA A 370 15.43 4.00 -30.62
C ALA A 370 14.29 3.10 -30.09
N LEU A 371 14.63 2.02 -29.37
CA LEU A 371 13.64 1.14 -28.73
C LEU A 371 13.08 1.72 -27.42
N LEU A 372 13.89 2.47 -26.64
CA LEU A 372 13.46 3.12 -25.40
C LEU A 372 12.32 4.14 -25.66
N ASN A 373 12.45 4.94 -26.72
CA ASN A 373 11.56 6.06 -27.03
C ASN A 373 10.18 5.67 -27.64
N LYS A 374 9.74 4.40 -27.48
CA LYS A 374 8.52 3.85 -28.11
C LYS A 374 7.48 3.31 -27.10
N LYS A 375 7.70 3.44 -25.79
CA LYS A 375 7.05 2.60 -24.76
C LYS A 375 5.79 3.18 -24.06
N GLU A 376 4.85 3.75 -24.82
CA GLU A 376 3.49 4.06 -24.35
C GLU A 376 2.44 3.71 -25.41
N LEU A 377 1.44 2.86 -25.09
CA LEU A 377 0.00 2.95 -25.48
C LEU A 377 -0.83 1.67 -25.16
N PHE A 378 -1.90 1.84 -24.35
CA PHE A 378 -3.18 1.09 -24.28
C PHE A 378 -3.29 -0.37 -23.73
N ALA A 379 -4.42 -0.65 -23.05
CA ALA A 379 -4.90 -1.96 -22.56
C ALA A 379 -6.42 -1.92 -22.20
N MET A 380 -7.03 -3.08 -21.89
CA MET A 380 -8.36 -3.31 -21.21
C MET A 380 -9.68 -2.96 -21.99
N ASP A 381 -10.85 -3.59 -21.80
CA ASP A 381 -11.24 -4.94 -21.27
C ASP A 381 -12.68 -5.39 -21.70
N LYS A 382 -13.29 -6.45 -21.09
CA LYS A 382 -14.61 -7.07 -21.46
C LYS A 382 -15.59 -7.41 -20.25
N PRO A 383 -16.84 -7.96 -20.39
CA PRO A 383 -18.03 -7.35 -19.72
C PRO A 383 -19.06 -8.21 -18.90
N SER A 384 -19.96 -7.49 -18.18
CA SER A 384 -21.45 -7.66 -17.95
C SER A 384 -22.13 -8.73 -17.02
N SER A 385 -22.88 -8.24 -15.99
CA SER A 385 -24.27 -8.61 -15.46
C SER A 385 -24.65 -10.03 -14.96
N SER A 386 -25.62 -10.30 -14.03
CA SER A 386 -26.36 -9.51 -12.97
C SER A 386 -27.38 -10.36 -12.11
N ALA A 387 -27.53 -10.09 -10.79
CA ALA A 387 -28.68 -10.38 -9.85
C ALA A 387 -29.03 -11.88 -9.48
N THR A 388 -29.93 -12.30 -8.53
CA THR A 388 -31.00 -11.66 -7.67
C THR A 388 -31.27 -12.44 -6.30
N SER A 389 -32.42 -12.26 -5.61
CA SER A 389 -32.85 -12.76 -4.24
C SER A 389 -34.41 -12.93 -4.16
N PRO A 390 -35.21 -12.95 -3.02
CA PRO A 390 -34.99 -13.05 -1.53
C PRO A 390 -36.05 -13.89 -0.67
N SER A 391 -35.92 -13.90 0.68
CA SER A 391 -36.99 -14.00 1.76
C SER A 391 -37.84 -15.30 1.94
N VAL A 392 -38.73 -15.60 2.93
CA VAL A 392 -39.33 -15.05 4.23
C VAL A 392 -39.67 -16.28 5.18
N ASN A 393 -40.45 -16.42 6.30
CA ASN A 393 -41.34 -15.72 7.31
C ASN A 393 -41.63 -16.72 8.52
N LEU A 394 -42.38 -16.57 9.65
CA LEU A 394 -42.98 -15.52 10.55
C LEU A 394 -43.55 -16.17 11.90
N ASP A 395 -44.32 -15.45 12.74
CA ASP A 395 -45.54 -15.85 13.54
C ASP A 395 -45.64 -15.44 15.06
N VAL A 396 -46.45 -14.44 15.39
CA VAL A 396 -46.27 -13.55 16.56
C VAL A 396 -47.23 -13.83 17.74
N THR A 397 -46.82 -14.66 18.72
CA THR A 397 -47.38 -14.65 20.10
C THR A 397 -46.36 -14.72 21.26
N SER A 398 -45.10 -15.10 21.03
CA SER A 398 -44.01 -15.12 22.04
C SER A 398 -43.44 -13.71 22.34
N ASN A 399 -44.27 -12.67 22.25
CA ASN A 399 -43.92 -11.44 21.54
C ASN A 399 -42.70 -10.64 22.02
N PHE A 400 -42.47 -10.48 23.33
CA PHE A 400 -41.32 -9.71 23.81
C PHE A 400 -40.00 -10.45 23.52
N ASP A 401 -39.91 -11.68 24.00
CA ASP A 401 -38.81 -12.61 23.73
C ASP A 401 -38.65 -12.89 22.22
N ARG A 402 -39.75 -13.04 21.47
CA ARG A 402 -39.75 -13.23 20.02
C ARG A 402 -39.19 -12.03 19.26
N PHE A 403 -39.62 -10.82 19.62
CA PHE A 403 -39.13 -9.59 19.01
C PHE A 403 -37.61 -9.53 19.11
N PHE A 404 -37.05 -9.83 20.29
CA PHE A 404 -35.60 -9.89 20.44
C PHE A 404 -34.95 -11.12 19.78
N LYS A 405 -35.62 -12.29 19.71
CA LYS A 405 -35.13 -13.50 19.00
C LYS A 405 -35.10 -13.35 17.47
N ASN A 406 -35.91 -12.47 16.90
CA ASN A 406 -35.87 -12.16 15.46
C ASN A 406 -34.59 -11.39 15.06
N PHE A 407 -33.84 -10.82 16.02
CA PHE A 407 -32.60 -10.08 15.77
C PHE A 407 -31.35 -10.96 16.02
N LYS A 408 -30.32 -10.74 15.20
CA LYS A 408 -29.00 -11.37 15.36
C LYS A 408 -28.37 -10.96 16.70
N ARG A 409 -27.44 -11.77 17.25
CA ARG A 409 -26.81 -11.52 18.56
C ARG A 409 -26.13 -10.15 18.62
N GLU A 410 -25.50 -9.77 17.53
CA GLU A 410 -24.78 -8.50 17.32
C GLU A 410 -25.72 -7.29 17.13
N SER A 411 -27.00 -7.48 16.76
CA SER A 411 -27.98 -6.39 16.75
C SER A 411 -28.79 -6.24 18.05
N LYS A 412 -28.80 -7.24 18.95
CA LYS A 412 -29.45 -7.13 20.28
C LYS A 412 -28.84 -6.02 21.14
N ILE A 413 -29.63 -4.99 21.48
CA ILE A 413 -29.20 -3.81 22.27
C ILE A 413 -29.31 -3.98 23.79
N ILE A 414 -30.04 -5.00 24.25
CA ILE A 414 -30.09 -5.44 25.67
C ILE A 414 -29.57 -6.87 25.79
N SER A 415 -29.12 -7.24 27.00
CA SER A 415 -28.62 -8.59 27.29
C SER A 415 -29.73 -9.63 27.37
N GLU A 416 -29.41 -10.91 27.19
CA GLU A 416 -30.39 -12.00 27.32
C GLU A 416 -30.97 -12.08 28.74
N ASP A 417 -30.16 -11.76 29.75
CA ASP A 417 -30.57 -11.71 31.16
C ASP A 417 -31.60 -10.59 31.38
N GLN A 418 -31.38 -9.40 30.79
CA GLN A 418 -32.37 -8.32 30.79
C GLN A 418 -33.64 -8.68 30.02
N ILE A 419 -33.53 -9.38 28.88
CA ILE A 419 -34.70 -9.85 28.11
C ILE A 419 -35.55 -10.79 28.97
N GLN A 420 -34.93 -11.81 29.59
CA GLN A 420 -35.63 -12.76 30.45
C GLN A 420 -36.20 -12.10 31.71
N LEU A 421 -35.47 -11.16 32.33
CA LEU A 421 -35.94 -10.43 33.51
C LEU A 421 -37.19 -9.61 33.19
N ILE A 422 -37.15 -8.79 32.13
CA ILE A 422 -38.30 -7.99 31.68
C ILE A 422 -39.48 -8.90 31.32
N GLU A 423 -39.24 -9.98 30.56
CA GLU A 423 -40.30 -10.93 30.17
C GLU A 423 -40.97 -11.58 31.41
N ASN A 424 -40.19 -11.91 32.44
CA ASN A 424 -40.70 -12.46 33.69
C ASN A 424 -41.54 -11.46 34.49
N HIS A 425 -41.10 -10.21 34.65
CA HIS A 425 -41.91 -9.19 35.32
C HIS A 425 -43.21 -8.90 34.54
N LEU A 426 -43.16 -8.83 33.20
CA LEU A 426 -44.34 -8.68 32.35
C LEU A 426 -45.32 -9.86 32.49
N LYS A 427 -44.83 -11.11 32.48
CA LYS A 427 -45.65 -12.32 32.73
C LYS A 427 -46.31 -12.29 34.11
N ASN A 428 -45.59 -11.82 35.13
CA ASN A 428 -46.06 -11.71 36.50
C ASN A 428 -46.95 -10.46 36.75
N LYS A 429 -47.14 -9.59 35.73
CA LYS A 429 -47.85 -8.29 35.82
C LYS A 429 -47.22 -7.30 36.79
N ASP A 430 -45.93 -7.44 37.03
CA ASP A 430 -45.11 -6.58 37.88
C ASP A 430 -44.64 -5.36 37.08
N THR A 431 -45.54 -4.38 36.93
CA THR A 431 -45.32 -3.24 36.04
C THR A 431 -44.28 -2.25 36.56
N GLN A 432 -44.00 -2.21 37.86
CA GLN A 432 -43.02 -1.30 38.45
C GLN A 432 -41.59 -1.80 38.25
N GLU A 433 -41.30 -3.07 38.54
CA GLU A 433 -39.96 -3.63 38.30
C GLU A 433 -39.68 -3.75 36.79
N ALA A 434 -40.66 -4.14 35.97
CA ALA A 434 -40.54 -4.10 34.51
C ALA A 434 -40.18 -2.69 34.01
N LEU A 435 -40.86 -1.65 34.52
CA LEU A 435 -40.58 -0.26 34.18
C LEU A 435 -39.19 0.18 34.66
N SER A 436 -38.73 -0.26 35.83
CA SER A 436 -37.37 0.06 36.31
C SER A 436 -36.31 -0.56 35.41
N VAL A 437 -36.36 -1.87 35.16
CA VAL A 437 -35.36 -2.58 34.34
C VAL A 437 -35.31 -2.03 32.91
N ILE A 438 -36.45 -1.68 32.31
CA ILE A 438 -36.49 -1.02 30.99
C ILE A 438 -35.91 0.39 31.06
N SER A 439 -36.24 1.17 32.10
CA SER A 439 -35.75 2.55 32.26
C SER A 439 -34.25 2.61 32.48
N ASP A 440 -33.71 1.68 33.27
CA ASP A 440 -32.28 1.49 33.47
C ASP A 440 -31.59 1.07 32.16
N ALA A 441 -32.13 0.06 31.46
CA ALA A 441 -31.57 -0.40 30.19
C ALA A 441 -31.53 0.69 29.10
N VAL A 442 -32.62 1.47 28.93
CA VAL A 442 -32.65 2.61 28.00
C VAL A 442 -31.65 3.68 28.41
N ARG A 443 -31.59 4.06 29.70
CA ARG A 443 -30.62 5.05 30.19
C ARG A 443 -29.19 4.60 29.90
N ASP A 444 -28.87 3.33 30.14
CA ASP A 444 -27.52 2.79 29.94
C ASP A 444 -27.15 2.74 28.44
N ILE A 445 -28.09 2.36 27.56
CA ILE A 445 -27.96 2.43 26.09
C ILE A 445 -27.65 3.85 25.61
N GLU A 446 -28.33 4.86 26.15
CA GLU A 446 -28.13 6.27 25.77
C GLU A 446 -26.87 6.90 26.36
N ASN A 447 -26.41 6.40 27.52
CA ASN A 447 -25.34 7.03 28.29
C ASN A 447 -23.97 6.38 28.16
N ALA A 448 -23.90 5.15 27.66
CA ALA A 448 -22.66 4.40 27.52
C ALA A 448 -21.56 5.16 26.73
N PRO A 449 -20.39 5.43 27.34
CA PRO A 449 -19.20 5.82 26.60
C PRO A 449 -18.60 4.60 25.91
N LEU A 450 -17.98 4.79 24.74
CA LEU A 450 -17.26 3.75 24.01
C LEU A 450 -15.86 4.26 23.63
N ASN A 451 -14.83 3.60 24.15
CA ASN A 451 -13.43 3.99 23.95
C ASN A 451 -12.68 2.88 23.22
N ILE A 452 -12.36 3.10 21.95
CA ILE A 452 -11.63 2.14 21.10
C ILE A 452 -10.18 2.60 20.96
N ALA A 453 -9.22 1.78 21.37
CA ALA A 453 -7.80 2.05 21.14
C ALA A 453 -7.33 1.51 19.78
N VAL A 454 -6.63 2.32 19.00
CA VAL A 454 -5.99 1.91 17.74
C VAL A 454 -4.48 2.04 17.89
N THR A 455 -3.77 0.92 17.80
CA THR A 455 -2.32 0.82 18.00
C THR A 455 -1.65 0.03 16.87
N GLY A 456 -0.38 -0.35 17.01
CA GLY A 456 0.47 -0.87 15.93
C GLY A 456 1.43 0.18 15.37
N GLU A 457 2.28 -0.22 14.43
CA GLU A 457 3.44 0.59 14.02
C GLU A 457 3.11 1.97 13.42
N SER A 458 4.12 2.84 13.36
CA SER A 458 4.06 4.04 12.53
C SER A 458 4.08 3.67 11.04
N GLY A 459 3.29 4.38 10.23
CA GLY A 459 3.14 4.14 8.79
C GLY A 459 2.11 3.06 8.42
N ALA A 460 1.65 2.25 9.37
CA ALA A 460 0.69 1.17 9.15
C ALA A 460 -0.75 1.64 8.80
N GLY A 461 -1.03 2.95 8.85
CA GLY A 461 -2.30 3.52 8.37
C GLY A 461 -3.39 3.72 9.43
N LYS A 462 -3.04 3.68 10.72
CA LYS A 462 -3.96 3.92 11.85
C LYS A 462 -4.92 5.10 11.63
N SER A 463 -4.39 6.29 11.34
CA SER A 463 -5.19 7.51 11.19
C SER A 463 -6.16 7.43 9.99
N THR A 464 -5.77 6.76 8.89
CA THR A 464 -6.67 6.45 7.76
C THR A 464 -7.77 5.49 8.17
N PHE A 465 -7.44 4.42 8.91
CA PHE A 465 -8.40 3.47 9.46
C PHE A 465 -9.37 4.11 10.47
N ILE A 466 -8.91 5.04 11.30
CA ILE A 466 -9.74 5.80 12.26
C ILE A 466 -10.77 6.66 11.52
N ASN A 467 -10.37 7.35 10.45
CA ASN A 467 -11.29 8.14 9.63
C ASN A 467 -12.31 7.25 8.90
N ALA A 468 -11.85 6.13 8.34
CA ALA A 468 -12.71 5.11 7.75
C ALA A 468 -13.74 4.57 8.75
N LEU A 469 -13.32 4.21 9.97
CA LEU A 469 -14.22 3.70 11.01
C LEU A 469 -15.18 4.79 11.57
N ARG A 470 -14.85 6.08 11.40
CA ARG A 470 -15.70 7.24 11.76
C ARG A 470 -16.59 7.76 10.62
N GLY A 471 -16.52 7.19 9.43
CA GLY A 471 -17.28 7.68 8.26
C GLY A 471 -16.85 9.07 7.75
N LEU A 472 -15.58 9.44 7.91
CA LEU A 472 -15.03 10.74 7.50
C LEU A 472 -14.05 10.61 6.34
N GLY A 473 -14.24 11.42 5.29
CA GLY A 473 -13.25 11.62 4.24
C GLY A 473 -12.00 12.32 4.79
N HIS A 474 -10.81 11.92 4.34
CA HIS A 474 -9.55 12.20 5.06
C HIS A 474 -9.01 13.65 4.93
N GLU A 475 -9.79 14.56 4.34
CA GLU A 475 -9.59 16.03 4.35
C GLU A 475 -10.67 16.77 5.17
N GLU A 476 -11.63 16.07 5.77
CA GLU A 476 -12.75 16.69 6.49
C GLU A 476 -12.35 17.18 7.89
N GLU A 477 -13.06 18.20 8.39
CA GLU A 477 -12.80 18.79 9.69
C GLU A 477 -12.94 17.74 10.82
N GLY A 478 -11.98 17.71 11.74
CA GLY A 478 -11.92 16.69 12.79
C GLY A 478 -11.42 15.31 12.33
N SER A 479 -10.91 15.16 11.10
CA SER A 479 -10.21 13.94 10.66
C SER A 479 -8.86 13.77 11.36
N ALA A 480 -8.49 12.51 11.60
CA ALA A 480 -7.15 12.14 12.05
C ALA A 480 -6.12 12.38 10.95
N ALA A 481 -5.00 13.00 11.29
CA ALA A 481 -3.99 13.45 10.33
C ALA A 481 -3.33 12.28 9.60
N THR A 482 -3.63 12.14 8.31
CA THR A 482 -3.00 11.15 7.41
C THR A 482 -1.70 11.69 6.80
N GLY A 483 -0.75 10.82 6.48
CA GLY A 483 0.36 11.20 5.61
C GLY A 483 1.60 10.30 5.68
N ALA A 484 2.51 10.51 4.72
CA ALA A 484 3.73 9.74 4.50
C ALA A 484 4.89 10.03 5.49
N VAL A 485 4.68 10.93 6.45
CA VAL A 485 5.60 11.24 7.57
C VAL A 485 4.87 11.01 8.89
N GLU A 486 5.56 10.98 10.04
CA GLU A 486 4.90 10.75 11.34
C GLU A 486 3.90 11.87 11.70
N THR A 487 2.73 11.46 12.22
CA THR A 487 1.56 12.34 12.45
C THR A 487 1.01 12.28 13.88
N THR A 488 1.32 11.25 14.66
CA THR A 488 0.70 10.97 15.96
C THR A 488 1.80 10.71 17.00
N MET A 489 2.13 11.74 17.77
CA MET A 489 3.18 11.71 18.82
C MET A 489 2.63 11.52 20.24
N GLU A 490 1.32 11.66 20.45
CA GLU A 490 0.66 11.43 21.74
C GLU A 490 -0.67 10.74 21.51
N ARG A 491 -1.22 10.08 22.55
CA ARG A 491 -2.51 9.39 22.43
C ARG A 491 -3.63 10.40 22.15
N THR A 492 -4.20 10.36 20.95
CA THR A 492 -5.07 11.44 20.44
C THR A 492 -6.52 10.95 20.33
N PRO A 493 -7.49 11.56 21.04
CA PRO A 493 -8.89 11.19 20.98
C PRO A 493 -9.59 11.77 19.74
N TYR A 494 -10.25 10.92 18.96
CA TYR A 494 -11.09 11.29 17.83
C TYR A 494 -12.54 10.86 18.08
N GLN A 495 -13.36 11.80 18.55
CA GLN A 495 -14.80 11.60 18.75
C GLN A 495 -15.52 11.42 17.41
N HIS A 496 -16.57 10.60 17.38
CA HIS A 496 -17.43 10.47 16.19
C HIS A 496 -18.31 11.72 16.03
N PRO A 497 -18.36 12.38 14.84
CA PRO A 497 -19.03 13.68 14.66
C PRO A 497 -20.49 13.73 15.14
N LYS A 498 -21.27 12.68 14.83
CA LYS A 498 -22.69 12.58 15.23
C LYS A 498 -22.91 11.89 16.59
N PHE A 499 -21.86 11.31 17.19
CA PHE A 499 -21.96 10.46 18.40
C PHE A 499 -20.75 10.68 19.33
N PRO A 500 -20.63 11.83 20.03
CA PRO A 500 -19.43 12.20 20.78
C PRO A 500 -19.09 11.28 21.97
N ARG A 501 -20.00 10.37 22.37
CA ARG A 501 -19.71 9.29 23.34
C ARG A 501 -18.84 8.17 22.76
N VAL A 502 -18.73 8.06 21.43
CA VAL A 502 -17.81 7.16 20.74
C VAL A 502 -16.51 7.90 20.48
N THR A 503 -15.43 7.49 21.13
CA THR A 503 -14.08 8.03 20.94
C THR A 503 -13.14 6.93 20.45
N ILE A 504 -12.53 7.15 19.30
CA ILE A 504 -11.47 6.30 18.77
C ILE A 504 -10.13 6.99 19.05
N TRP A 505 -9.20 6.29 19.69
CA TRP A 505 -7.93 6.84 20.13
C TRP A 505 -6.80 6.37 19.21
N ASP A 506 -6.15 7.31 18.50
CA ASP A 506 -4.89 7.01 17.77
C ASP A 506 -3.76 6.97 18.80
N LEU A 507 -3.19 5.79 19.03
CA LEU A 507 -2.03 5.63 19.92
C LEU A 507 -0.74 5.73 19.09
N PRO A 508 0.28 6.49 19.54
CA PRO A 508 1.56 6.61 18.83
C PRO A 508 2.16 5.24 18.48
N GLY A 509 2.91 5.18 17.38
CA GLY A 509 3.43 3.91 16.89
C GLY A 509 4.52 3.33 17.79
N ILE A 510 4.34 2.10 18.28
CA ILE A 510 5.47 1.36 18.84
C ILE A 510 6.55 1.21 17.75
N GLY A 511 7.82 1.45 18.11
CA GLY A 511 8.92 1.54 17.15
C GLY A 511 9.05 2.88 16.40
N SER A 512 8.30 3.93 16.79
CA SER A 512 8.71 5.31 16.48
C SER A 512 10.01 5.66 17.21
N THR A 513 10.67 6.75 16.80
CA THR A 513 11.86 7.29 17.49
C THR A 513 11.53 7.94 18.84
N THR A 514 10.24 8.11 19.17
CA THR A 514 9.76 8.86 20.34
C THR A 514 9.41 8.01 21.56
N PHE A 515 9.04 6.73 21.42
CA PHE A 515 8.60 5.90 22.55
C PHE A 515 9.45 4.65 22.77
N LYS A 516 9.91 4.47 24.02
CA LYS A 516 10.49 3.21 24.46
C LYS A 516 9.40 2.18 24.78
N PRO A 517 9.52 0.92 24.34
CA PRO A 517 8.55 -0.14 24.64
C PRO A 517 8.30 -0.33 26.14
N GLU A 518 9.32 -0.11 26.98
CA GLU A 518 9.26 -0.25 28.45
C GLU A 518 8.11 0.55 29.10
N ASN A 519 7.88 1.79 28.67
CA ASN A 519 6.87 2.68 29.27
C ASN A 519 5.53 2.69 28.53
N TYR A 520 5.49 2.23 27.29
CA TYR A 520 4.37 2.41 26.37
C TYR A 520 3.03 1.96 26.96
N LEU A 521 3.01 0.78 27.61
CA LEU A 521 1.81 0.20 28.20
C LEU A 521 1.21 1.05 29.35
N THR A 522 2.07 1.74 30.10
CA THR A 522 1.66 2.64 31.19
C THR A 522 1.26 4.03 30.69
N GLU A 523 2.02 4.61 29.76
CA GLU A 523 1.77 5.97 29.24
C GLU A 523 0.50 6.03 28.38
N MET A 524 0.20 4.96 27.62
CA MET A 524 -1.04 4.86 26.86
C MET A 524 -2.28 4.56 27.74
N LYS A 525 -2.08 4.13 28.99
CA LYS A 525 -3.12 3.76 29.97
C LYS A 525 -4.13 2.72 29.47
N PHE A 526 -3.68 1.50 29.22
CA PHE A 526 -4.48 0.46 28.56
C PHE A 526 -5.83 0.10 29.24
N GLN A 527 -6.04 0.44 30.51
CA GLN A 527 -7.29 0.18 31.24
C GLN A 527 -8.43 1.19 30.95
N GLU A 528 -8.20 2.24 30.14
CA GLU A 528 -9.24 3.23 29.78
C GLU A 528 -10.09 2.83 28.54
N TYR A 529 -9.86 1.65 27.95
CA TYR A 529 -10.41 1.24 26.65
C TYR A 529 -11.28 -0.01 26.72
N ASP A 530 -12.36 -0.04 25.93
CA ASP A 530 -13.27 -1.18 25.79
C ASP A 530 -12.61 -2.36 25.04
N PHE A 531 -11.81 -2.04 24.02
CA PHE A 531 -10.97 -2.99 23.29
C PHE A 531 -9.90 -2.29 22.45
N PHE A 532 -8.96 -3.10 21.94
CA PHE A 532 -7.83 -2.67 21.12
C PHE A 532 -7.94 -3.16 19.68
N ILE A 533 -7.49 -2.35 18.74
CA ILE A 533 -7.26 -2.71 17.35
C ILE A 533 -5.77 -2.57 17.08
N ILE A 534 -5.08 -3.69 16.81
CA ILE A 534 -3.67 -3.71 16.43
C ILE A 534 -3.60 -3.60 14.90
N ILE A 535 -3.15 -2.46 14.40
CA ILE A 535 -3.01 -2.16 12.97
C ILE A 535 -1.60 -2.52 12.50
N SER A 536 -1.49 -3.53 11.64
CA SER A 536 -0.25 -3.93 10.98
C SER A 536 -0.38 -3.86 9.46
N ALA A 537 0.73 -3.63 8.74
CA ALA A 537 0.73 -3.45 7.29
C ALA A 537 1.99 -4.02 6.63
N THR A 538 1.86 -4.48 5.39
CA THR A 538 2.89 -5.13 4.55
C THR A 538 3.42 -6.48 5.06
N ARG A 539 3.95 -6.59 6.27
CA ARG A 539 4.38 -7.86 6.91
C ARG A 539 4.22 -7.77 8.42
N PHE A 540 3.96 -8.91 9.06
CA PHE A 540 3.91 -9.02 10.52
C PHE A 540 5.26 -8.68 11.15
N LYS A 541 5.25 -8.05 12.34
CA LYS A 541 6.46 -7.55 13.02
C LYS A 541 6.59 -8.15 14.44
N GLU A 542 7.81 -8.23 14.97
CA GLU A 542 7.97 -8.57 16.40
C GLU A 542 7.29 -7.52 17.32
N ASN A 543 7.22 -6.26 16.89
CA ASN A 543 6.40 -5.21 17.52
C ASN A 543 4.91 -5.61 17.65
N ASP A 544 4.33 -6.21 16.61
CA ASP A 544 2.94 -6.68 16.63
C ASP A 544 2.76 -7.83 17.63
N ALA A 545 3.69 -8.79 17.64
CA ALA A 545 3.71 -9.86 18.62
C ALA A 545 3.83 -9.33 20.06
N GLN A 546 4.67 -8.33 20.30
CA GLN A 546 4.87 -7.75 21.64
C GLN A 546 3.63 -7.00 22.13
N LEU A 547 2.98 -6.19 21.27
CA LEU A 547 1.68 -5.57 21.59
C LEU A 547 0.62 -6.64 21.90
N ALA A 548 0.46 -7.65 21.04
CA ALA A 548 -0.51 -8.72 21.24
C ALA A 548 -0.25 -9.50 22.56
N LYS A 549 1.02 -9.86 22.83
CA LYS A 549 1.46 -10.51 24.07
C LYS A 549 1.14 -9.64 25.30
N ALA A 550 1.36 -8.33 25.22
CA ALA A 550 1.14 -7.40 26.32
C ALA A 550 -0.36 -7.22 26.64
N ILE A 551 -1.19 -6.98 25.62
CA ILE A 551 -2.64 -6.79 25.79
C ILE A 551 -3.28 -8.10 26.30
N ALA A 552 -2.88 -9.26 25.76
CA ALA A 552 -3.32 -10.56 26.25
C ALA A 552 -2.95 -10.81 27.73
N LYS A 553 -1.74 -10.45 28.16
CA LYS A 553 -1.31 -10.56 29.58
C LYS A 553 -2.11 -9.66 30.53
N MET A 554 -2.74 -8.60 30.03
CA MET A 554 -3.63 -7.74 30.81
C MET A 554 -5.08 -8.24 30.85
N ASN A 555 -5.39 -9.39 30.23
CA ASN A 555 -6.75 -9.91 30.00
C ASN A 555 -7.68 -8.92 29.26
N LEU A 556 -7.11 -8.09 28.39
CA LEU A 556 -7.84 -7.12 27.58
C LEU A 556 -8.13 -7.69 26.18
N ASN A 557 -9.28 -7.34 25.61
CA ASN A 557 -9.68 -7.79 24.28
C ASN A 557 -8.96 -6.99 23.18
N PHE A 558 -8.47 -7.69 22.15
CA PHE A 558 -7.90 -7.06 20.97
C PHE A 558 -8.22 -7.83 19.69
N TYR A 559 -8.20 -7.08 18.58
CA TYR A 559 -8.40 -7.59 17.23
C TYR A 559 -7.19 -7.23 16.38
N PHE A 560 -6.68 -8.19 15.60
CA PHE A 560 -5.56 -7.92 14.69
C PHE A 560 -6.09 -7.56 13.31
N VAL A 561 -5.74 -6.36 12.84
CA VAL A 561 -6.26 -5.78 11.61
C VAL A 561 -5.09 -5.46 10.68
N ARG A 562 -4.99 -6.25 9.63
CA ARG A 562 -3.97 -6.16 8.60
C ARG A 562 -4.46 -5.21 7.52
N THR A 563 -4.03 -3.95 7.60
CA THR A 563 -4.41 -2.87 6.66
C THR A 563 -3.58 -2.93 5.38
N LYS A 564 -3.95 -2.09 4.40
CA LYS A 564 -3.27 -1.87 3.11
C LYS A 564 -3.20 -3.12 2.21
N VAL A 565 -4.12 -4.07 2.35
CA VAL A 565 -4.12 -5.28 1.51
C VAL A 565 -4.44 -4.98 0.04
N ASP A 566 -5.10 -3.85 -0.25
CA ASP A 566 -5.22 -3.28 -1.60
C ASP A 566 -3.84 -3.01 -2.22
N ASN A 567 -2.92 -2.43 -1.46
CA ASN A 567 -1.54 -2.18 -1.88
C ASN A 567 -0.79 -3.52 -2.04
N ASP A 568 -0.94 -4.49 -1.13
CA ASP A 568 -0.27 -5.80 -1.27
C ASP A 568 -0.75 -6.59 -2.49
N ILE A 569 -2.05 -6.56 -2.77
CA ILE A 569 -2.67 -7.18 -3.95
C ILE A 569 -2.17 -6.50 -5.23
N SER A 570 -2.15 -5.16 -5.27
CA SER A 570 -1.58 -4.41 -6.41
C SER A 570 -0.08 -4.72 -6.61
N ASN A 571 0.70 -4.81 -5.53
CA ASN A 571 2.14 -5.11 -5.60
C ASN A 571 2.42 -6.55 -6.05
N GLU A 572 1.65 -7.55 -5.60
CA GLU A 572 1.74 -8.93 -6.12
C GLU A 572 1.26 -9.01 -7.58
N GLN A 573 0.23 -8.26 -7.98
CA GLN A 573 -0.25 -8.21 -9.37
C GLN A 573 0.78 -7.56 -10.34
N ARG A 574 1.40 -6.43 -9.94
CA ARG A 574 2.51 -5.79 -10.69
C ARG A 574 3.76 -6.67 -10.73
N SER A 575 4.06 -7.38 -9.63
CA SER A 575 5.24 -8.25 -9.56
C SER A 575 5.07 -9.56 -10.34
N LYS A 576 3.89 -10.17 -10.26
CA LYS A 576 3.63 -11.54 -10.72
C LYS A 576 2.39 -11.67 -11.62
N PRO A 577 2.30 -10.92 -12.73
CA PRO A 577 1.08 -10.87 -13.54
C PRO A 577 0.69 -12.20 -14.20
N LYS A 578 1.59 -13.19 -14.30
CA LYS A 578 1.28 -14.51 -14.89
C LYS A 578 0.74 -15.51 -13.86
N SER A 579 1.13 -15.37 -12.59
CA SER A 579 0.78 -16.29 -11.49
C SER A 579 -0.12 -15.68 -10.41
N PHE A 580 -0.50 -14.41 -10.56
CA PHE A 580 -1.37 -13.70 -9.62
C PHE A 580 -2.78 -14.31 -9.51
N ASN A 581 -3.20 -14.57 -8.28
CA ASN A 581 -4.60 -14.82 -7.91
C ASN A 581 -4.90 -14.13 -6.57
N LYS A 582 -5.92 -13.27 -6.54
CA LYS A 582 -6.28 -12.41 -5.39
C LYS A 582 -6.53 -13.23 -4.12
N GLU A 583 -7.30 -14.30 -4.24
CA GLU A 583 -7.75 -15.14 -3.11
C GLU A 583 -6.57 -15.85 -2.46
N SER A 584 -5.65 -16.41 -3.25
CA SER A 584 -4.43 -17.08 -2.76
C SER A 584 -3.47 -16.12 -2.06
N VAL A 585 -3.38 -14.85 -2.50
CA VAL A 585 -2.55 -13.82 -1.86
C VAL A 585 -3.18 -13.39 -0.53
N LEU A 586 -4.50 -13.15 -0.51
CA LEU A 586 -5.22 -12.86 0.74
C LEU A 586 -5.06 -14.02 1.74
N GLN A 587 -5.26 -15.26 1.30
CA GLN A 587 -5.14 -16.42 2.18
C GLN A 587 -3.72 -16.58 2.73
N ARG A 588 -2.67 -16.42 1.90
CA ARG A 588 -1.27 -16.37 2.35
C ARG A 588 -1.02 -15.29 3.41
N ILE A 589 -1.54 -14.07 3.23
CA ILE A 589 -1.37 -12.97 4.20
C ILE A 589 -2.09 -13.29 5.52
N ARG A 590 -3.27 -13.91 5.47
CA ARG A 590 -4.04 -14.33 6.64
C ARG A 590 -3.31 -15.44 7.41
N ASP A 591 -2.86 -16.47 6.71
CA ASP A 591 -2.15 -17.62 7.31
C ASP A 591 -0.80 -17.21 7.92
N ASP A 592 -0.06 -16.31 7.28
CA ASP A 592 1.19 -15.75 7.79
C ASP A 592 0.99 -14.95 9.09
N SER A 593 -0.04 -14.09 9.11
CA SER A 593 -0.43 -13.30 10.28
C SER A 593 -0.92 -14.20 11.43
N LEU A 594 -1.77 -15.19 11.12
CA LEU A 594 -2.27 -16.17 12.09
C LEU A 594 -1.12 -16.96 12.69
N ARG A 595 -0.23 -17.52 11.86
CA ARG A 595 0.92 -18.33 12.29
C ARG A 595 1.78 -17.58 13.32
N HIS A 596 2.17 -16.34 13.03
CA HIS A 596 2.94 -15.51 13.96
C HIS A 596 2.17 -15.10 15.22
N LEU A 597 0.85 -14.87 15.14
CA LEU A 597 0.02 -14.63 16.34
C LEU A 597 -0.11 -15.89 17.21
N CYS A 598 -0.21 -17.07 16.61
CA CYS A 598 -0.25 -18.34 17.33
C CYS A 598 1.10 -18.65 18.01
N GLU A 599 2.23 -18.41 17.32
CA GLU A 599 3.59 -18.43 17.90
C GLU A 599 3.71 -17.46 19.08
N ALA A 600 3.11 -16.26 18.98
CA ALA A 600 3.18 -15.22 19.99
C ALA A 600 2.30 -15.46 21.23
N LEU A 601 1.16 -16.14 21.08
CA LEU A 601 0.06 -16.13 22.07
C LEU A 601 -0.42 -17.52 22.51
N CYS A 602 0.01 -18.59 21.84
CA CYS A 602 -0.48 -19.96 22.03
C CYS A 602 -2.02 -20.10 21.87
N ARG A 603 -2.65 -19.21 21.08
CA ARG A 603 -4.08 -19.22 20.73
C ARG A 603 -4.27 -18.63 19.33
N ASN A 604 -5.42 -18.90 18.71
CA ASN A 604 -5.79 -18.38 17.39
C ASN A 604 -6.69 -17.12 17.55
N PRO A 605 -6.16 -15.88 17.56
CA PRO A 605 -7.02 -14.68 17.50
C PRO A 605 -7.59 -14.48 16.08
N PRO A 606 -8.70 -13.73 15.94
CA PRO A 606 -9.19 -13.34 14.63
C PRO A 606 -8.24 -12.35 13.94
N VAL A 607 -8.08 -12.52 12.62
CA VAL A 607 -7.25 -11.69 11.74
C VAL A 607 -8.14 -11.15 10.62
N PHE A 608 -8.21 -9.82 10.49
CA PHE A 608 -9.02 -9.13 9.48
C PHE A 608 -8.12 -8.43 8.46
N LEU A 609 -8.25 -8.79 7.19
CA LEU A 609 -7.58 -8.17 6.06
C LEU A 609 -8.44 -7.01 5.54
N VAL A 610 -7.93 -5.77 5.53
CA VAL A 610 -8.77 -4.59 5.22
C VAL A 610 -8.09 -3.55 4.32
N SER A 611 -8.88 -2.90 3.47
CA SER A 611 -8.56 -1.57 2.91
C SER A 611 -9.30 -0.50 3.73
N SER A 612 -8.63 0.61 4.03
CA SER A 612 -9.28 1.77 4.67
C SER A 612 -9.91 2.73 3.65
N PHE A 613 -9.64 2.54 2.36
CA PHE A 613 -10.29 3.29 1.27
C PHE A 613 -11.49 2.53 0.71
N ASP A 614 -11.42 1.20 0.71
CA ASP A 614 -12.38 0.31 0.05
C ASP A 614 -13.17 -0.48 1.13
N VAL A 615 -13.86 0.26 2.01
CA VAL A 615 -14.46 -0.24 3.28
C VAL A 615 -15.64 -1.21 3.13
N ALA A 616 -16.15 -1.40 1.90
CA ALA A 616 -17.15 -2.42 1.59
C ALA A 616 -16.50 -3.76 1.17
N ASP A 617 -15.21 -3.75 0.82
CA ASP A 617 -14.45 -4.92 0.39
C ASP A 617 -13.67 -5.57 1.53
N TYR A 618 -13.16 -6.78 1.27
CA TYR A 618 -12.33 -7.57 2.17
C TYR A 618 -13.05 -7.82 3.52
N ASP A 619 -12.30 -7.89 4.63
CA ASP A 619 -12.83 -8.29 5.92
C ASP A 619 -13.36 -7.08 6.75
N PHE A 620 -13.45 -5.86 6.19
CA PHE A 620 -13.86 -4.66 6.95
C PHE A 620 -15.30 -4.77 7.51
N PRO A 621 -16.31 -5.25 6.73
CA PRO A 621 -17.64 -5.51 7.28
C PRO A 621 -17.66 -6.63 8.33
N GLN A 622 -16.80 -7.65 8.18
CA GLN A 622 -16.66 -8.75 9.15
C GLN A 622 -16.04 -8.29 10.46
N LEU A 623 -15.05 -7.38 10.39
CA LEU A 623 -14.47 -6.71 11.56
C LEU A 623 -15.56 -5.94 12.31
N GLN A 624 -16.32 -5.08 11.63
CA GLN A 624 -17.42 -4.32 12.23
C GLN A 624 -18.45 -5.22 12.95
N SER A 625 -18.88 -6.32 12.29
CA SER A 625 -19.79 -7.30 12.89
C SER A 625 -19.19 -7.99 14.12
N THR A 626 -17.90 -8.37 14.06
CA THR A 626 -17.21 -9.00 15.20
C THR A 626 -17.15 -8.06 16.40
N LEU A 627 -16.72 -6.82 16.18
CA LEU A 627 -16.64 -5.76 17.21
C LEU A 627 -18.01 -5.51 17.87
N LEU A 628 -19.10 -5.52 17.10
CA LEU A 628 -20.47 -5.44 17.64
C LEU A 628 -20.84 -6.67 18.48
N SER A 629 -20.52 -7.88 18.00
CA SER A 629 -20.90 -9.12 18.69
C SER A 629 -20.26 -9.28 20.08
N GLU A 630 -19.01 -8.82 20.23
CA GLU A 630 -18.21 -8.92 21.45
C GLU A 630 -18.40 -7.74 22.42
N LEU A 631 -18.95 -6.61 21.97
CA LEU A 631 -19.34 -5.51 22.86
C LEU A 631 -20.47 -5.92 23.83
N PRO A 632 -20.51 -5.36 25.06
CA PRO A 632 -21.68 -5.40 25.93
C PRO A 632 -22.91 -4.82 25.22
N ALA A 633 -24.08 -5.44 25.38
CA ALA A 633 -25.27 -5.13 24.58
C ALA A 633 -25.63 -3.63 24.58
N HIS A 634 -25.59 -2.97 25.74
CA HIS A 634 -25.89 -1.54 25.88
C HIS A 634 -24.92 -0.64 25.07
N LYS A 635 -23.68 -1.08 24.81
CA LYS A 635 -22.71 -0.34 23.97
C LYS A 635 -22.91 -0.57 22.47
N ARG A 636 -23.57 -1.66 22.07
CA ARG A 636 -23.75 -2.00 20.65
C ARG A 636 -24.56 -0.95 19.91
N HIS A 637 -25.62 -0.43 20.52
CA HIS A 637 -26.49 0.57 19.89
C HIS A 637 -25.68 1.80 19.44
N ILE A 638 -24.99 2.48 20.36
CA ILE A 638 -24.23 3.69 20.04
C ILE A 638 -23.06 3.42 19.07
N PHE A 639 -22.41 2.25 19.14
CA PHE A 639 -21.40 1.88 18.14
C PHE A 639 -22.01 1.70 16.76
N MET A 640 -23.11 0.96 16.65
CA MET A 640 -23.76 0.59 15.39
C MET A 640 -24.37 1.80 14.67
N LEU A 641 -24.86 2.80 15.42
CA LEU A 641 -25.25 4.09 14.84
C LEU A 641 -24.03 4.81 14.21
N SER A 642 -22.85 4.72 14.84
CA SER A 642 -21.60 5.35 14.38
C SER A 642 -20.89 4.65 13.21
N LEU A 643 -21.31 3.44 12.83
CA LEU A 643 -20.74 2.74 11.68
C LEU A 643 -21.26 3.28 10.35
N GLN A 644 -20.43 3.18 9.30
CA GLN A 644 -20.82 3.53 7.93
C GLN A 644 -21.91 2.58 7.39
N SER A 645 -22.86 3.14 6.65
CA SER A 645 -23.96 2.40 5.99
C SER A 645 -23.54 1.76 4.64
N VAL A 646 -22.35 1.15 4.57
CA VAL A 646 -21.69 0.75 3.29
C VAL A 646 -22.09 -0.62 2.74
N THR A 647 -22.84 -1.42 3.49
CA THR A 647 -23.40 -2.70 3.04
C THR A 647 -24.86 -2.81 3.46
N GLU A 648 -25.64 -3.66 2.78
CA GLU A 648 -27.02 -3.95 3.19
C GLU A 648 -27.10 -4.48 4.63
N ASP A 649 -26.17 -5.34 5.05
CA ASP A 649 -26.11 -5.83 6.43
C ASP A 649 -25.85 -4.68 7.43
N ALA A 650 -24.95 -3.75 7.15
CA ALA A 650 -24.72 -2.58 8.02
C ALA A 650 -25.97 -1.69 8.15
N ILE A 651 -26.70 -1.50 7.04
CA ILE A 651 -28.00 -0.78 7.03
C ILE A 651 -29.04 -1.54 7.86
N ASN A 652 -29.19 -2.85 7.64
CA ASN A 652 -30.13 -3.70 8.36
C ASN A 652 -29.85 -3.67 9.86
N LEU A 653 -28.59 -3.88 10.28
CA LEU A 653 -28.16 -3.83 11.67
C LEU A 653 -28.56 -2.49 12.32
N LYS A 654 -28.16 -1.36 11.71
CA LYS A 654 -28.48 -0.01 12.23
C LYS A 654 -29.98 0.23 12.38
N ARG A 655 -30.78 -0.19 11.39
CA ARG A 655 -32.25 -0.13 11.41
C ARG A 655 -32.85 -0.97 12.52
N ASP A 656 -32.40 -2.22 12.65
CA ASP A 656 -32.89 -3.19 13.62
C ASP A 656 -32.58 -2.76 15.06
N SER A 657 -31.44 -2.11 15.27
CA SER A 657 -31.06 -1.50 16.55
C SER A 657 -31.92 -0.30 16.92
N LEU A 658 -32.27 0.55 15.94
CA LEU A 658 -33.20 1.66 16.15
C LEU A 658 -34.62 1.16 16.43
N LYS A 659 -35.13 0.17 15.68
CA LYS A 659 -36.43 -0.48 15.95
C LYS A 659 -36.52 -1.05 17.37
N GLN A 660 -35.45 -1.67 17.87
CA GLN A 660 -35.41 -2.15 19.25
C GLN A 660 -35.44 -1.01 20.29
N LYS A 661 -34.75 0.11 20.04
CA LYS A 661 -34.80 1.27 20.96
C LYS A 661 -36.23 1.84 21.03
N VAL A 662 -36.84 2.11 19.86
CA VAL A 662 -38.21 2.61 19.74
C VAL A 662 -39.20 1.70 20.49
N TYR A 663 -39.09 0.38 20.32
CA TYR A 663 -39.93 -0.59 21.02
C TYR A 663 -39.78 -0.52 22.55
N LEU A 664 -38.56 -0.38 23.09
CA LEU A 664 -38.32 -0.23 24.53
C LEU A 664 -38.86 1.09 25.08
N GLU A 665 -38.70 2.19 24.36
CA GLU A 665 -39.21 3.52 24.77
C GLU A 665 -40.73 3.59 24.77
N ALA A 666 -41.38 2.98 23.79
CA ALA A 666 -42.83 2.86 23.77
C ALA A 666 -43.34 1.88 24.84
N LEU A 667 -42.63 0.76 25.11
CA LEU A 667 -43.00 -0.16 26.19
C LEU A 667 -42.90 0.52 27.57
N LYS A 668 -41.82 1.27 27.82
CA LYS A 668 -41.65 2.16 28.98
C LYS A 668 -42.81 3.16 29.11
N SER A 669 -43.16 3.83 28.02
CA SER A 669 -44.26 4.81 27.98
C SER A 669 -45.63 4.18 28.24
N GLY A 670 -45.88 2.98 27.68
CA GLY A 670 -47.09 2.20 27.92
C GLY A 670 -47.23 1.77 29.38
N LEU A 671 -46.14 1.32 30.02
CA LEU A 671 -46.12 0.98 31.45
C LEU A 671 -46.39 2.21 32.33
N ILE A 672 -45.80 3.37 32.04
CA ILE A 672 -46.07 4.64 32.76
C ILE A 672 -47.56 5.00 32.69
N ALA A 673 -48.21 4.82 31.54
CA ALA A 673 -49.65 5.07 31.38
C ALA A 673 -50.57 4.10 32.16
N THR A 674 -50.04 3.02 32.75
CA THR A 674 -50.81 2.15 33.66
C THR A 674 -50.78 2.60 35.13
N LEU A 675 -49.92 3.56 35.49
CA LEU A 675 -49.77 4.02 36.86
C LEU A 675 -50.87 5.03 37.23
N PRO A 676 -51.44 4.98 38.45
CA PRO A 676 -52.31 6.04 38.95
C PRO A 676 -51.58 7.39 38.91
N LEU A 677 -52.21 8.42 38.34
CA LEU A 677 -51.66 9.74 38.03
C LEU A 677 -50.68 9.81 36.83
N GLY A 678 -50.44 8.71 36.12
CA GLY A 678 -49.68 8.71 34.85
C GLY A 678 -50.48 9.36 33.71
N GLY A 679 -50.15 10.60 33.35
CA GLY A 679 -50.73 11.28 32.20
C GLY A 679 -50.09 10.83 30.87
N MET A 680 -50.89 10.72 29.81
CA MET A 680 -50.37 10.50 28.46
C MET A 680 -49.72 11.78 27.91
N TYR A 681 -48.40 11.83 27.91
CA TYR A 681 -47.61 12.79 27.15
C TYR A 681 -46.75 12.04 26.13
N ILE A 682 -47.01 12.26 24.85
CA ILE A 682 -46.10 11.92 23.75
C ILE A 682 -46.19 13.08 22.75
N ASP A 683 -45.13 13.88 22.67
CA ASP A 683 -45.02 15.08 21.84
C ASP A 683 -43.76 14.99 20.98
N ASP A 684 -43.68 13.88 20.24
CA ASP A 684 -42.57 13.59 19.32
C ASP A 684 -42.80 14.40 18.03
N ASN A 685 -41.99 15.41 17.77
CA ASN A 685 -42.02 16.08 16.46
C ASN A 685 -41.59 15.08 15.37
N MET A 686 -42.54 14.67 14.54
CA MET A 686 -42.32 13.71 13.44
C MET A 686 -41.27 14.20 12.44
N GLU A 687 -41.16 15.51 12.22
CA GLU A 687 -40.18 16.08 11.30
C GLU A 687 -38.75 16.02 11.87
N GLU A 688 -38.56 16.38 13.14
CA GLU A 688 -37.28 16.21 13.83
C GLU A 688 -36.87 14.74 13.90
N THR A 689 -37.82 13.84 14.18
CA THR A 689 -37.59 12.40 14.24
C THR A 689 -37.15 11.82 12.89
N LEU A 690 -37.83 12.20 11.79
CA LEU A 690 -37.43 11.76 10.45
C LEU A 690 -36.06 12.32 10.04
N ASN A 691 -35.80 13.59 10.34
CA ASN A 691 -34.51 14.23 10.03
C ASN A 691 -33.36 13.64 10.88
N LEU A 692 -33.64 13.21 12.12
CA LEU A 692 -32.69 12.47 12.96
C LEU A 692 -32.36 11.11 12.37
N TYR A 693 -33.37 10.33 11.95
CA TYR A 693 -33.15 9.04 11.28
C TYR A 693 -32.42 9.20 9.95
N ARG A 694 -32.80 10.17 9.10
CA ARG A 694 -32.02 10.56 7.91
C ARG A 694 -30.56 10.83 8.26
N SER A 695 -30.29 11.59 9.33
CA SER A 695 -28.92 11.89 9.78
C SER A 695 -28.14 10.64 10.22
N TYR A 696 -28.75 9.71 10.95
CA TYR A 696 -28.09 8.46 11.38
C TYR A 696 -27.71 7.54 10.19
N PHE A 697 -28.48 7.60 9.11
CA PHE A 697 -28.26 6.80 7.91
C PHE A 697 -27.38 7.46 6.85
N GLY A 698 -27.16 8.77 6.91
CA GLY A 698 -26.37 9.53 5.92
C GLY A 698 -27.21 10.20 4.82
N LEU A 699 -28.49 10.48 5.10
CA LEU A 699 -29.45 11.14 4.20
C LEU A 699 -29.90 12.52 4.71
N ASP A 700 -29.15 13.13 5.63
CA ASP A 700 -29.29 14.55 5.96
C ASP A 700 -28.87 15.45 4.79
N HIS A 701 -29.25 16.73 4.82
CA HIS A 701 -28.99 17.69 3.74
C HIS A 701 -27.48 17.84 3.42
N GLY A 702 -26.59 17.76 4.41
CA GLY A 702 -25.14 17.83 4.19
C GLY A 702 -24.65 16.60 3.43
N SER A 703 -25.03 15.42 3.90
CA SER A 703 -24.69 14.15 3.27
C SER A 703 -25.26 14.02 1.85
N LEU A 704 -26.54 14.36 1.63
CA LEU A 704 -27.17 14.36 0.30
C LEU A 704 -26.49 15.32 -0.68
N LYS A 705 -26.00 16.48 -0.21
CA LYS A 705 -25.24 17.43 -1.04
C LYS A 705 -23.91 16.84 -1.51
N ASN A 706 -23.24 16.04 -0.68
CA ASN A 706 -22.03 15.32 -1.07
C ASN A 706 -22.35 14.19 -2.05
N ILE A 707 -23.34 13.36 -1.74
CA ILE A 707 -23.80 12.25 -2.61
C ILE A 707 -24.22 12.74 -4.00
N ALA A 708 -24.99 13.84 -4.08
CA ALA A 708 -25.39 14.43 -5.36
C ALA A 708 -24.20 14.92 -6.18
N LYS A 709 -23.18 15.50 -5.53
CA LYS A 709 -21.93 15.92 -6.18
C LYS A 709 -21.15 14.71 -6.71
N ASP A 710 -21.03 13.64 -5.93
CA ASP A 710 -20.26 12.45 -6.32
C ASP A 710 -20.94 11.64 -7.45
N PHE A 711 -22.28 11.73 -7.55
CA PHE A 711 -23.05 11.25 -8.71
C PHE A 711 -23.20 12.30 -9.84
N ASN A 712 -22.62 13.50 -9.70
CA ASN A 712 -22.71 14.61 -10.66
C ASN A 712 -24.16 14.98 -11.09
N MET A 713 -25.05 15.12 -10.11
CA MET A 713 -26.47 15.49 -10.27
C MET A 713 -26.86 16.61 -9.28
N SER A 714 -28.08 17.16 -9.40
CA SER A 714 -28.57 18.11 -8.39
C SER A 714 -29.14 17.40 -7.16
N VAL A 715 -29.18 18.11 -6.03
CA VAL A 715 -29.82 17.59 -4.80
C VAL A 715 -31.31 17.32 -5.01
N ASN A 716 -31.99 18.09 -5.87
CA ASN A 716 -33.40 17.89 -6.17
C ASN A 716 -33.64 16.59 -6.95
N ASP A 717 -32.75 16.25 -7.89
CA ASP A 717 -32.83 15.00 -8.65
C ASP A 717 -32.56 13.79 -7.74
N LEU A 718 -31.61 13.94 -6.81
CA LEU A 718 -31.32 12.93 -5.78
C LEU A 718 -32.48 12.77 -4.80
N GLU A 719 -33.07 13.85 -4.29
CA GLU A 719 -34.22 13.77 -3.38
C GLU A 719 -35.46 13.18 -4.07
N ALA A 720 -35.67 13.44 -5.36
CA ALA A 720 -36.74 12.82 -6.14
C ALA A 720 -36.51 11.32 -6.44
N TYR A 721 -35.31 10.79 -6.20
CA TYR A 721 -34.98 9.37 -6.36
C TYR A 721 -35.25 8.54 -5.08
N ILE A 722 -35.36 9.20 -3.92
CA ILE A 722 -35.55 8.58 -2.59
C ILE A 722 -36.86 9.05 -1.92
N LYS A 723 -37.36 8.31 -0.93
CA LYS A 723 -38.71 8.51 -0.36
C LYS A 723 -38.70 9.44 0.87
N SER A 724 -37.70 9.32 1.74
CA SER A 724 -37.66 10.02 3.03
C SER A 724 -37.68 11.56 2.96
N PRO A 725 -37.19 12.26 1.90
CA PRO A 725 -37.35 13.72 1.80
C PRO A 725 -38.79 14.18 1.53
N HIS A 726 -39.70 13.27 1.15
CA HIS A 726 -41.07 13.60 0.75
C HIS A 726 -42.13 12.95 1.66
N LEU A 727 -41.73 11.95 2.46
CA LEU A 727 -42.57 11.14 3.35
C LEU A 727 -43.55 11.95 4.23
N LEU A 728 -43.11 13.09 4.79
CA LEU A 728 -43.98 13.93 5.63
C LEU A 728 -45.14 14.59 4.85
N ARG A 729 -45.00 14.79 3.54
CA ARG A 729 -46.07 15.33 2.68
C ARG A 729 -47.13 14.25 2.39
N GLU A 730 -46.70 13.00 2.25
CA GLU A 730 -47.60 11.84 2.13
C GLU A 730 -48.32 11.57 3.46
N VAL A 731 -47.60 11.66 4.58
CA VAL A 731 -48.13 11.57 5.96
C VAL A 731 -49.05 12.75 6.34
N GLN A 732 -49.12 13.83 5.55
CA GLN A 732 -50.09 14.91 5.74
C GLN A 732 -51.40 14.72 4.95
N ASP A 733 -51.50 13.72 4.06
CA ASP A 733 -52.78 13.35 3.45
C ASP A 733 -53.67 12.65 4.50
N LYS A 734 -54.86 13.22 4.73
CA LYS A 734 -55.82 12.65 5.69
C LYS A 734 -56.22 11.21 5.36
N THR A 735 -56.33 10.86 4.09
CA THR A 735 -56.71 9.50 3.66
C THR A 735 -55.57 8.49 3.83
N PHE A 736 -54.32 8.93 3.78
CA PHE A 736 -53.16 8.12 4.15
C PHE A 736 -53.09 7.94 5.67
N LEU A 737 -53.25 9.03 6.44
CA LEU A 737 -53.33 8.96 7.89
C LEU A 737 -54.48 8.08 8.38
N GLU A 738 -55.67 8.20 7.81
CA GLU A 738 -56.84 7.39 8.20
C GLU A 738 -56.57 5.90 7.99
N LYS A 739 -56.05 5.49 6.82
CA LYS A 739 -55.62 4.09 6.57
C LYS A 739 -54.52 3.62 7.52
N LEU A 740 -53.52 4.46 7.78
CA LEU A 740 -52.41 4.13 8.67
C LEU A 740 -52.90 4.03 10.13
N TRP A 741 -53.87 4.86 10.53
CA TRP A 741 -54.53 4.79 11.84
C TRP A 741 -55.50 3.63 12.00
N GLU A 742 -56.20 3.20 10.94
CA GLU A 742 -57.03 1.99 10.93
C GLU A 742 -56.17 0.74 11.10
N ASN A 743 -55.09 0.62 10.31
CA ASN A 743 -54.13 -0.47 10.43
C ASN A 743 -53.42 -0.47 11.80
N VAL A 744 -53.01 0.70 12.32
CA VAL A 744 -52.48 0.82 13.68
C VAL A 744 -53.54 0.50 14.74
N GLY A 745 -54.81 0.78 14.51
CA GLY A 745 -55.92 0.38 15.39
C GLY A 745 -56.01 -1.14 15.53
N PHE A 746 -55.91 -1.86 14.41
CA PHE A 746 -55.85 -3.32 14.40
C PHE A 746 -54.56 -3.84 15.09
N VAL A 747 -53.38 -3.38 14.65
CA VAL A 747 -52.09 -3.86 15.16
C VAL A 747 -51.86 -3.54 16.64
N SER A 748 -52.29 -2.37 17.14
CA SER A 748 -52.17 -2.04 18.57
C SER A 748 -53.07 -2.90 19.46
N SER A 749 -54.23 -3.35 18.96
CA SER A 749 -55.09 -4.31 19.68
C SER A 749 -54.48 -5.72 19.78
N VAL A 750 -53.55 -6.07 18.89
CA VAL A 750 -52.87 -7.37 18.83
C VAL A 750 -51.49 -7.34 19.53
N THR A 751 -50.80 -6.20 19.52
CA THR A 751 -49.41 -6.07 20.01
C THR A 751 -49.28 -5.39 21.38
N GLY A 752 -50.31 -4.65 21.83
CA GLY A 752 -50.30 -3.95 23.13
C GLY A 752 -49.36 -2.74 23.23
N GLY A 753 -48.65 -2.38 22.15
CA GLY A 753 -47.73 -1.25 22.12
C GLY A 753 -48.43 0.10 21.83
N PRO A 754 -47.90 1.23 22.33
CA PRO A 754 -48.39 2.55 21.97
C PRO A 754 -48.37 2.86 20.47
N LYS A 755 -49.29 3.73 20.07
CA LYS A 755 -49.52 4.22 18.70
C LYS A 755 -48.28 4.81 18.00
N THR A 756 -47.25 5.23 18.73
CA THR A 756 -46.05 5.87 18.17
C THR A 756 -45.00 4.92 17.61
N ASN A 757 -44.99 3.64 18.03
CA ASN A 757 -44.06 2.62 17.51
C ASN A 757 -44.09 2.49 15.98
N TYR A 758 -45.28 2.59 15.39
CA TYR A 758 -45.53 2.18 14.00
C TYR A 758 -45.01 3.19 12.99
N TRP A 759 -45.27 4.48 13.18
CA TRP A 759 -44.79 5.52 12.25
C TRP A 759 -43.28 5.69 12.33
N GLN A 760 -42.68 5.57 13.52
CA GLN A 760 -41.22 5.58 13.66
C GLN A 760 -40.57 4.36 12.99
N SER A 761 -41.17 3.16 13.13
CA SER A 761 -40.71 1.96 12.43
C SER A 761 -40.80 2.11 10.91
N TYR A 762 -41.91 2.67 10.40
CA TYR A 762 -42.08 2.97 8.98
C TYR A 762 -41.03 3.97 8.47
N PHE A 763 -40.74 5.03 9.23
CA PHE A 763 -39.66 5.98 8.88
C PHE A 763 -38.30 5.29 8.83
N LEU A 764 -38.00 4.38 9.76
CA LEU A 764 -36.76 3.60 9.78
C LEU A 764 -36.65 2.64 8.58
N ASP A 765 -37.72 1.95 8.20
CA ASP A 765 -37.71 1.09 6.99
C ASP A 765 -37.60 1.92 5.70
N THR A 766 -38.28 3.06 5.61
CA THR A 766 -38.19 3.96 4.44
C THR A 766 -36.78 4.52 4.29
N VAL A 767 -36.20 5.09 5.35
CA VAL A 767 -34.83 5.62 5.33
C VAL A 767 -33.82 4.50 5.06
N ALA A 768 -34.02 3.28 5.58
CA ALA A 768 -33.17 2.14 5.26
C ALA A 768 -33.30 1.66 3.80
N SER A 769 -34.51 1.68 3.21
CA SER A 769 -34.73 1.42 1.77
C SER A 769 -33.94 2.42 0.94
N ASP A 770 -34.07 3.72 1.24
CA ASP A 770 -33.41 4.78 0.49
C ASP A 770 -31.89 4.58 0.42
N VAL A 771 -31.20 4.25 1.53
CA VAL A 771 -29.75 4.00 1.47
C VAL A 771 -29.40 2.78 0.60
N LYS A 772 -30.22 1.72 0.60
CA LYS A 772 -30.00 0.56 -0.29
C LYS A 772 -30.18 0.90 -1.75
N ASP A 773 -31.21 1.69 -2.06
CA ASP A 773 -31.48 2.21 -3.41
C ASP A 773 -30.33 3.12 -3.90
N LEU A 774 -29.64 3.84 -3.00
CA LEU A 774 -28.44 4.63 -3.29
C LEU A 774 -27.14 3.79 -3.40
N LEU A 775 -27.00 2.70 -2.63
CA LEU A 775 -25.84 1.79 -2.73
C LEU A 775 -25.79 1.10 -4.11
N ASN A 776 -26.94 0.78 -4.68
CA ASN A 776 -27.03 0.02 -5.93
C ASN A 776 -26.79 0.91 -7.18
N LYS A 777 -25.51 1.25 -7.42
CA LYS A 777 -25.08 2.18 -8.47
C LYS A 777 -25.52 1.80 -9.89
N GLU A 778 -25.82 0.54 -10.19
CA GLU A 778 -26.36 0.13 -11.50
C GLU A 778 -27.76 0.73 -11.79
N LEU A 779 -28.56 1.03 -10.76
CA LEU A 779 -29.92 1.55 -10.96
C LEU A 779 -29.91 2.96 -11.57
N PHE A 780 -28.92 3.79 -11.22
CA PHE A 780 -28.73 5.13 -11.80
C PHE A 780 -28.41 5.07 -13.29
N ALA A 781 -27.64 4.07 -13.74
CA ALA A 781 -27.34 3.86 -15.16
C ALA A 781 -28.54 3.33 -15.97
N LYS A 782 -29.59 2.83 -15.31
CA LYS A 782 -30.76 2.19 -15.95
C LYS A 782 -32.05 3.01 -15.86
N LYS A 783 -32.21 3.90 -14.88
CA LYS A 783 -33.46 4.65 -14.61
C LYS A 783 -33.46 6.10 -15.13
N SER A 784 -33.21 6.30 -16.42
CA SER A 784 -33.29 7.63 -17.07
C SER A 784 -34.70 7.97 -17.59
N GLY A 785 -35.76 7.57 -16.89
CA GLY A 785 -37.16 7.76 -17.29
C GLY A 785 -38.02 8.12 -16.08
N SER A 786 -38.92 9.09 -16.22
CA SER A 786 -39.73 9.56 -15.10
C SER A 786 -40.72 8.50 -14.64
N PHE A 787 -40.79 8.30 -13.31
CA PHE A 787 -41.73 7.38 -12.69
C PHE A 787 -42.54 8.11 -11.62
N ARG A 788 -43.85 7.87 -11.59
CA ARG A 788 -44.68 8.17 -10.42
C ARG A 788 -44.82 6.87 -9.64
N PHE A 789 -44.40 6.84 -8.39
CA PHE A 789 -44.65 5.70 -7.52
C PHE A 789 -46.15 5.58 -7.20
N ASN A 790 -46.62 4.35 -7.07
CA ASN A 790 -47.98 4.03 -6.62
C ASN A 790 -47.89 3.52 -5.18
N THR A 791 -48.40 4.29 -4.21
CA THR A 791 -48.26 3.99 -2.78
C THR A 791 -49.04 2.75 -2.30
N SER A 792 -49.84 2.12 -3.16
CA SER A 792 -50.63 0.93 -2.83
C SER A 792 -49.78 -0.32 -2.55
N GLU A 793 -48.77 -0.62 -3.36
CA GLU A 793 -47.99 -1.87 -3.28
C GLU A 793 -47.18 -1.99 -1.98
N TYR A 794 -46.72 -0.86 -1.43
CA TYR A 794 -45.91 -0.85 -0.21
C TYR A 794 -46.77 -1.09 1.06
N LEU A 795 -48.06 -0.75 1.03
CA LEU A 795 -48.98 -1.04 2.14
C LEU A 795 -49.26 -2.55 2.22
N GLU A 796 -49.48 -3.21 1.08
CA GLU A 796 -49.69 -4.66 1.02
C GLU A 796 -48.44 -5.43 1.48
N ALA A 797 -47.25 -5.07 0.97
CA ALA A 797 -45.99 -5.69 1.40
C ALA A 797 -45.63 -5.44 2.89
N SER A 798 -46.16 -4.37 3.50
CA SER A 798 -45.96 -4.08 4.94
C SER A 798 -46.93 -4.84 5.85
N MET A 799 -47.90 -5.57 5.30
CA MET A 799 -48.91 -6.33 6.06
C MET A 799 -48.57 -7.83 6.18
N GLU A 800 -47.44 -8.28 5.60
CA GLU A 800 -46.99 -9.69 5.61
C GLU A 800 -45.73 -9.93 6.48
N GLN A 801 -45.37 -9.05 7.42
CA GLN A 801 -44.22 -9.19 8.35
C GLN A 801 -44.61 -8.97 9.82
#